data_AF-A0A812ZPK9-F1
#
_entry.id   AF-A0A812ZPK9-F1
#
_cell.length_a   1.000
_cell.length_b   1.000
_cell.length_c   1.000
_cell.angle_alpha   90.00
_cell.angle_beta   90.00
_cell.angle_gamma   90.00
#
_symmetry.space_group_name_H-M   'P 1'
#
loop_
_entity.id
_entity.type
_entity.pdbx_description
1 polymer ?
#
loop_
_entity_poly.entity_id
_entity_poly.type
_entity_poly.pdbx_seq_one_letter_code
_entity_poly.pdbx_strand_id
1 'polypeptide(L)'
;MWQPTKACTLLCLSWLSLPAALAGVVGAAESATSLAPASEVDIGAKECPCLTAASENLGGSRGLGVKVCFVGLGSWEVGMCCKVYNSKECLTYPLSCKQKWCYVDIEACKVNQQLCKEAHLRRGSRASPHCRDRPRYESKYVNDSSVLFSYETCGALGSYNETRFEKWMTNLEVQAAVDPRNIYPNAMLQELADKSFTKFRDLNSSARAKASQMDVSIPILTFEDQSYWETPASTGSSCSQDEAGGFVCNSGYSNCVHDVAVGKFDLCIADMWITPGRSAIAQFLPPVRFDMFYLVQAAKPRTELTAGAIMERPFKPFTPWAWGALGFFVLFSGLCFLAGRLLEDSNRQANQTPPAAPPGRSTASLHAHEVCDFITGGARSFNRFSCKIVGFGFAWGMLVLTSTYTANLTDILALERKQVTSLQRLADAEHMSICVDQEAWSHFNHTYRTVLKNVTWTPVETSGDIPQLLHDAHCSAAVMYQEAIDSMHAGKFAGEGRPLDYDCKIRKVPSEEVLLTFAVGFPVAPPLVHGLSWALTSALEEGTAATAEIQHRASLRGSFVSNCGVTEDSEKGLDWPDVLGALIDAFIIITLGACIFVILFLQGMCCKRVSQPTPQPSPQPTQQPTPQPTPQPTPRHTPRPTLEPPFPIE
;
A
#
# COMPACT_ATOMS: atom_id res chain seq x y z
N MET A 1 -19.03 4.39 38.16
CA MET A 1 -19.28 3.59 39.38
C MET A 1 -18.89 2.14 39.08
N TRP A 2 -17.60 1.81 39.17
CA TRP A 2 -17.05 0.48 38.83
C TRP A 2 -16.10 0.07 39.96
N GLN A 3 -16.36 -1.07 40.60
CA GLN A 3 -15.55 -1.60 41.70
C GLN A 3 -14.40 -2.47 41.18
N PRO A 4 -13.16 -2.30 41.68
CA PRO A 4 -12.04 -3.17 41.36
C PRO A 4 -11.76 -4.12 42.55
N THR A 5 -12.29 -5.34 42.50
CA THR A 5 -11.86 -6.41 43.41
C THR A 5 -11.74 -7.71 42.60
N LYS A 6 -10.62 -7.90 41.90
CA LYS A 6 -10.13 -9.20 41.36
C LYS A 6 -8.81 -9.12 40.55
N ALA A 7 -7.87 -8.24 40.92
CA ALA A 7 -6.62 -8.07 40.15
C ALA A 7 -5.36 -8.63 40.82
N CYS A 8 -5.45 -9.40 41.91
CA CYS A 8 -4.27 -9.78 42.71
C CYS A 8 -3.93 -11.28 42.72
N THR A 9 -4.43 -12.08 41.77
CA THR A 9 -4.22 -13.55 41.81
C THR A 9 -3.94 -14.21 40.46
N LEU A 10 -3.45 -13.46 39.47
CA LEU A 10 -3.22 -13.96 38.10
C LEU A 10 -1.85 -13.54 37.49
N LEU A 11 -0.81 -13.41 38.32
CA LEU A 11 0.53 -13.01 37.84
C LEU A 11 1.66 -14.00 38.18
N CYS A 12 1.33 -15.24 38.58
CA CYS A 12 2.36 -16.26 38.90
C CYS A 12 2.29 -17.58 38.12
N LEU A 13 1.41 -17.76 37.13
CA LEU A 13 1.31 -19.05 36.39
C LEU A 13 0.98 -18.87 34.90
N SER A 14 1.84 -18.19 34.14
CA SER A 14 1.69 -18.11 32.67
C SER A 14 3.01 -18.21 31.91
N TRP A 15 3.92 -19.08 32.35
CA TRP A 15 4.98 -19.63 31.53
C TRP A 15 4.76 -21.15 31.49
N LEU A 16 4.66 -21.73 30.29
CA LEU A 16 4.34 -23.12 29.94
C LEU A 16 2.85 -23.43 29.67
N SER A 17 2.38 -23.10 28.46
CA SER A 17 1.61 -24.04 27.63
C SER A 17 1.20 -23.41 26.29
N LEU A 18 1.80 -23.91 25.20
CA LEU A 18 1.15 -23.93 23.87
C LEU A 18 -0.21 -24.66 23.98
N PRO A 19 -1.16 -24.34 23.09
CA PRO A 19 -1.61 -25.42 22.22
C PRO A 19 -1.78 -25.00 20.75
N ALA A 20 -1.50 -25.99 19.91
CA ALA A 20 -1.93 -26.07 18.52
C ALA A 20 -3.45 -26.31 18.41
N ALA A 21 -3.97 -26.07 17.20
CA ALA A 21 -5.29 -26.34 16.62
C ALA A 21 -6.02 -25.03 16.27
N LEU A 22 -6.45 -24.78 15.03
CA LEU A 22 -7.31 -25.64 14.22
C LEU A 22 -7.14 -25.37 12.71
N ALA A 23 -7.08 -26.46 11.97
CA ALA A 23 -7.37 -26.56 10.55
C ALA A 23 -8.90 -26.64 10.31
N GLY A 24 -9.33 -26.26 9.09
CA GLY A 24 -10.72 -26.30 8.60
C GLY A 24 -11.15 -24.88 8.24
N VAL A 25 -11.44 -24.54 6.97
CA VAL A 25 -12.57 -25.06 6.19
C VAL A 25 -12.22 -25.10 4.69
N VAL A 26 -12.38 -26.27 4.08
CA VAL A 26 -12.54 -26.49 2.64
C VAL A 26 -14.03 -26.74 2.41
N GLY A 27 -14.63 -26.10 1.41
CA GLY A 27 -15.90 -26.57 0.85
C GLY A 27 -16.85 -25.47 0.34
N ALA A 28 -16.86 -25.25 -0.96
CA ALA A 28 -18.06 -24.84 -1.68
C ALA A 28 -17.95 -25.35 -3.12
N ALA A 29 -18.46 -26.56 -3.35
CA ALA A 29 -18.69 -27.12 -4.67
C ALA A 29 -20.13 -26.82 -5.12
N GLU A 30 -20.23 -26.38 -6.37
CA GLU A 30 -21.32 -26.48 -7.36
C GLU A 30 -22.77 -26.72 -6.90
N SER A 31 -23.64 -25.79 -7.33
CA SER A 31 -25.05 -26.08 -7.64
C SER A 31 -25.26 -25.80 -9.13
N ALA A 32 -25.10 -26.82 -9.96
CA ALA A 32 -25.51 -26.79 -11.37
C ALA A 32 -26.96 -27.26 -11.49
N THR A 33 -27.79 -26.39 -12.05
CA THR A 33 -29.22 -26.60 -12.29
C THR A 33 -29.42 -27.68 -13.36
N SER A 34 -30.23 -28.69 -13.05
CA SER A 34 -30.70 -29.73 -13.97
C SER A 34 -31.54 -29.13 -15.10
N LEU A 35 -31.10 -29.33 -16.35
CA LEU A 35 -31.86 -29.02 -17.57
C LEU A 35 -32.49 -30.29 -18.16
N ALA A 36 -33.68 -30.09 -18.73
CA ALA A 36 -34.58 -31.07 -19.34
C ALA A 36 -33.95 -31.92 -20.47
N PRO A 37 -34.55 -33.08 -20.82
CA PRO A 37 -34.04 -33.94 -21.90
C PRO A 37 -34.08 -33.21 -23.26
N ALA A 38 -32.90 -33.05 -23.86
CA ALA A 38 -32.72 -32.40 -25.14
C ALA A 38 -33.23 -33.28 -26.29
N SER A 39 -34.13 -32.72 -27.10
CA SER A 39 -34.37 -33.18 -28.48
C SER A 39 -33.06 -33.13 -29.26
N GLU A 40 -32.89 -34.08 -30.19
CA GLU A 40 -31.79 -34.22 -31.16
C GLU A 40 -31.10 -32.87 -31.46
N VAL A 41 -29.99 -32.62 -30.76
CA VAL A 41 -29.26 -31.35 -30.82
C VAL A 41 -28.48 -31.36 -32.12
N ASP A 42 -28.78 -30.43 -33.03
CA ASP A 42 -27.91 -30.15 -34.18
C ASP A 42 -26.51 -29.82 -33.66
N ILE A 43 -25.58 -30.75 -33.88
CA ILE A 43 -24.18 -30.59 -33.53
C ILE A 43 -23.60 -29.79 -34.68
N GLY A 44 -23.38 -28.50 -34.47
CA GLY A 44 -22.89 -27.59 -35.50
C GLY A 44 -23.57 -26.22 -35.45
N ALA A 45 -22.93 -25.21 -36.03
CA ALA A 45 -23.61 -23.95 -36.29
C ALA A 45 -24.65 -24.13 -37.42
N LYS A 46 -25.82 -23.49 -37.34
CA LYS A 46 -26.92 -23.70 -38.32
C LYS A 46 -26.48 -23.45 -39.77
N GLU A 47 -25.59 -22.49 -39.96
CA GLU A 47 -25.04 -22.10 -41.25
C GLU A 47 -23.82 -22.92 -41.69
N CYS A 48 -23.41 -23.91 -40.90
CA CYS A 48 -22.38 -24.90 -41.23
C CYS A 48 -22.53 -26.14 -40.34
N PRO A 49 -23.53 -26.98 -40.63
CA PRO A 49 -23.80 -28.16 -39.85
C PRO A 49 -22.64 -29.14 -39.95
N CYS A 50 -22.40 -29.90 -38.88
CA CYS A 50 -21.46 -31.00 -38.94
C CYS A 50 -21.94 -32.06 -39.93
N LEU A 51 -21.00 -32.66 -40.67
CA LEU A 51 -21.28 -33.76 -41.58
C LEU A 51 -21.91 -34.93 -40.81
N THR A 52 -23.11 -35.33 -41.23
CA THR A 52 -23.79 -36.52 -40.70
C THR A 52 -23.46 -37.74 -41.54
N ALA A 53 -23.73 -38.94 -41.02
CA ALA A 53 -23.49 -40.21 -41.73
C ALA A 53 -24.27 -40.33 -43.06
N ALA A 54 -25.28 -39.49 -43.23
CA ALA A 54 -26.12 -39.40 -44.41
C ALA A 54 -25.59 -38.44 -45.50
N SER A 55 -24.52 -37.68 -45.24
CA SER A 55 -23.99 -36.75 -46.24
C SER A 55 -23.43 -37.49 -47.47
N GLU A 56 -23.88 -37.10 -48.66
CA GLU A 56 -23.44 -37.66 -49.95
C GLU A 56 -21.94 -37.50 -50.16
N ASN A 57 -21.34 -36.46 -49.58
CA ASN A 57 -19.90 -36.18 -49.65
C ASN A 57 -19.03 -37.21 -48.90
N LEU A 58 -19.63 -38.08 -48.07
CA LEU A 58 -18.97 -39.22 -47.44
C LEU A 58 -19.15 -40.54 -48.21
N GLY A 59 -19.97 -40.54 -49.26
CA GLY A 59 -20.29 -41.74 -50.05
C GLY A 59 -19.09 -42.38 -50.72
N GLY A 60 -18.08 -41.60 -51.09
CA GLY A 60 -16.83 -42.09 -51.70
C GLY A 60 -15.90 -42.82 -50.72
N SER A 61 -15.99 -42.53 -49.42
CA SER A 61 -15.04 -43.04 -48.41
C SER A 61 -15.51 -44.32 -47.70
N ARG A 62 -16.73 -44.82 -48.00
CA ARG A 62 -17.30 -46.03 -47.38
C ARG A 62 -16.48 -47.31 -47.62
N GLY A 63 -15.58 -47.32 -48.62
CA GLY A 63 -14.69 -48.44 -48.90
C GLY A 63 -13.39 -48.50 -48.08
N LEU A 64 -13.03 -47.44 -47.35
CA LEU A 64 -11.69 -47.28 -46.74
C LEU A 64 -11.58 -47.72 -45.27
N GLY A 65 -12.63 -48.30 -44.67
CA GLY A 65 -12.58 -48.80 -43.28
C GLY A 65 -12.31 -47.73 -42.22
N VAL A 66 -12.28 -46.45 -42.59
CA VAL A 66 -12.14 -45.34 -41.66
C VAL A 66 -13.47 -45.18 -40.94
N LYS A 67 -13.54 -45.61 -39.68
CA LYS A 67 -14.65 -45.27 -38.76
C LYS A 67 -14.63 -43.75 -38.55
N VAL A 68 -15.26 -43.00 -39.45
CA VAL A 68 -15.52 -41.57 -39.24
C VAL A 68 -16.56 -41.46 -38.14
N CYS A 69 -16.20 -40.69 -37.13
CA CYS A 69 -16.93 -40.57 -35.89
C CYS A 69 -18.17 -39.68 -36.08
N PHE A 70 -19.34 -40.29 -36.29
CA PHE A 70 -20.61 -39.56 -36.35
C PHE A 70 -21.27 -39.55 -34.98
N VAL A 71 -21.45 -38.35 -34.42
CA VAL A 71 -22.24 -38.20 -33.19
C VAL A 71 -23.71 -38.31 -33.58
N GLY A 72 -24.36 -39.39 -33.15
CA GLY A 72 -25.79 -39.63 -33.40
C GLY A 72 -26.22 -41.10 -33.46
N LEU A 73 -25.29 -42.04 -33.62
CA LEU A 73 -25.63 -43.46 -33.60
C LEU A 73 -25.39 -44.03 -32.20
N GLY A 74 -26.50 -44.40 -31.54
CA GLY A 74 -26.53 -44.84 -30.15
C GLY A 74 -25.58 -46.00 -29.85
N SER A 75 -24.95 -45.92 -28.67
CA SER A 75 -24.26 -46.97 -27.91
C SER A 75 -23.41 -47.93 -28.78
N TRP A 76 -22.09 -47.99 -28.73
CA TRP A 76 -21.23 -48.28 -27.59
C TRP A 76 -19.78 -47.95 -28.00
N GLU A 77 -19.45 -46.72 -28.41
CA GLU A 77 -18.04 -46.33 -28.67
C GLU A 77 -17.87 -44.81 -28.85
N VAL A 78 -18.66 -43.98 -28.17
CA VAL A 78 -18.63 -42.49 -28.29
C VAL A 78 -17.34 -41.87 -27.70
N GLY A 79 -16.35 -42.68 -27.33
CA GLY A 79 -15.12 -42.24 -26.66
C GLY A 79 -13.92 -41.93 -27.57
N MET A 80 -14.01 -42.07 -28.90
CA MET A 80 -12.83 -42.00 -29.77
C MET A 80 -12.73 -40.77 -30.68
N CYS A 81 -13.76 -39.93 -30.80
CA CYS A 81 -13.71 -38.78 -31.72
C CYS A 81 -12.75 -37.67 -31.23
N CYS A 82 -12.51 -37.58 -29.93
CA CYS A 82 -11.50 -36.68 -29.34
C CYS A 82 -10.08 -37.27 -29.33
N LYS A 83 -9.88 -38.55 -29.71
CA LYS A 83 -8.57 -39.22 -29.64
C LYS A 83 -7.74 -39.14 -30.92
N VAL A 84 -8.28 -38.57 -32.00
CA VAL A 84 -7.61 -38.51 -33.31
C VAL A 84 -6.68 -37.29 -33.38
N TYR A 85 -5.83 -37.15 -32.38
CA TYR A 85 -4.66 -36.28 -32.41
C TYR A 85 -3.43 -37.16 -32.28
N ASN A 86 -2.33 -36.69 -32.86
CA ASN A 86 -1.04 -37.29 -32.59
C ASN A 86 -0.84 -37.35 -31.07
N SER A 87 -0.71 -38.55 -30.50
CA SER A 87 -0.56 -38.76 -29.06
C SER A 87 0.53 -37.86 -28.44
N LYS A 88 1.53 -37.47 -29.22
CA LYS A 88 2.58 -36.51 -28.83
C LYS A 88 2.08 -35.08 -28.64
N GLU A 89 1.18 -34.58 -29.49
CA GLU A 89 0.61 -33.22 -29.34
C GLU A 89 -0.33 -33.15 -28.14
N CYS A 90 -1.06 -34.24 -27.83
CA CYS A 90 -1.89 -34.31 -26.63
C CYS A 90 -1.09 -34.39 -25.32
N LEU A 91 0.15 -34.91 -25.38
CA LEU A 91 1.06 -34.86 -24.23
C LEU A 91 1.51 -33.43 -23.96
N THR A 92 1.73 -32.63 -25.00
CA THR A 92 2.12 -31.22 -24.87
C THR A 92 0.94 -30.33 -24.45
N TYR A 93 -0.27 -30.60 -24.93
CA TYR A 93 -1.46 -29.77 -24.68
C TYR A 93 -2.69 -30.59 -24.22
N PRO A 94 -2.69 -31.13 -22.99
CA PRO A 94 -3.67 -32.12 -22.53
C PRO A 94 -5.11 -31.60 -22.38
N LEU A 95 -5.29 -30.29 -22.21
CA LEU A 95 -6.62 -29.65 -22.14
C LEU A 95 -7.24 -29.49 -23.53
N SER A 96 -6.42 -29.25 -24.56
CA SER A 96 -6.85 -28.98 -25.94
C SER A 96 -7.40 -30.22 -26.63
N CYS A 97 -6.82 -31.40 -26.36
CA CYS A 97 -7.30 -32.66 -26.93
C CYS A 97 -8.69 -33.10 -26.44
N LYS A 98 -9.27 -32.39 -25.46
CA LYS A 98 -10.62 -32.66 -24.96
C LYS A 98 -11.69 -31.78 -25.63
N GLN A 99 -11.31 -30.81 -26.47
CA GLN A 99 -12.28 -29.96 -27.17
C GLN A 99 -13.00 -30.74 -28.26
N LYS A 100 -14.32 -30.54 -28.36
CA LYS A 100 -15.17 -31.17 -29.39
C LYS A 100 -14.96 -30.46 -30.74
N TRP A 101 -14.86 -31.23 -31.81
CA TRP A 101 -14.77 -30.73 -33.19
C TRP A 101 -15.54 -31.67 -34.12
N CYS A 102 -15.84 -31.23 -35.33
CA CYS A 102 -16.51 -32.05 -36.33
C CYS A 102 -16.02 -31.77 -37.75
N TYR A 103 -16.21 -32.76 -38.63
CA TYR A 103 -16.05 -32.58 -40.06
C TYR A 103 -17.20 -31.75 -40.60
N VAL A 104 -16.92 -30.87 -41.55
CA VAL A 104 -17.92 -29.97 -42.14
C VAL A 104 -17.83 -29.95 -43.64
N ASP A 105 -19.00 -29.81 -44.27
CA ASP A 105 -19.09 -29.61 -45.70
C ASP A 105 -18.77 -28.16 -46.04
N ILE A 106 -17.56 -27.89 -46.50
CA ILE A 106 -17.14 -26.53 -46.86
C ILE A 106 -18.04 -25.91 -47.94
N GLU A 107 -18.63 -26.72 -48.81
CA GLU A 107 -19.51 -26.23 -49.87
C GLU A 107 -20.82 -25.70 -49.29
N ALA A 108 -21.32 -26.34 -48.23
CA ALA A 108 -22.47 -25.88 -47.46
C ALA A 108 -22.13 -24.69 -46.56
N CYS A 109 -20.86 -24.54 -46.15
CA CYS A 109 -20.40 -23.52 -45.22
C CYS A 109 -19.92 -22.21 -45.88
N LYS A 110 -20.35 -21.91 -47.11
CA LYS A 110 -19.95 -20.69 -47.84
C LYS A 110 -20.44 -19.43 -47.11
N VAL A 111 -19.59 -18.40 -47.08
CA VAL A 111 -19.94 -17.06 -46.58
C VAL A 111 -21.12 -16.54 -47.38
N ASN A 112 -22.25 -16.26 -46.72
CA ASN A 112 -23.40 -15.66 -47.38
C ASN A 112 -23.14 -14.16 -47.55
N GLN A 113 -22.56 -13.79 -48.69
CA GLN A 113 -22.15 -12.42 -48.99
C GLN A 113 -23.32 -11.43 -48.90
N GLN A 114 -24.54 -11.87 -49.19
CA GLN A 114 -25.72 -11.01 -49.18
C GLN A 114 -26.14 -10.69 -47.75
N LEU A 115 -26.32 -11.71 -46.89
CA LEU A 115 -26.58 -11.50 -45.46
C LEU A 115 -25.44 -10.74 -44.77
N CYS A 116 -24.21 -10.93 -45.23
CA CYS A 116 -23.08 -10.18 -44.69
C CYS A 116 -23.12 -8.69 -45.05
N LYS A 117 -23.46 -8.36 -46.30
CA LYS A 117 -23.67 -6.97 -46.76
C LYS A 117 -24.87 -6.32 -46.09
N GLU A 118 -25.98 -7.05 -45.93
CA GLU A 118 -27.19 -6.59 -45.23
C GLU A 118 -26.91 -6.27 -43.76
N ALA A 119 -26.01 -7.00 -43.11
CA ALA A 119 -25.56 -6.71 -41.75
C ALA A 119 -24.59 -5.52 -41.66
N HIS A 120 -24.21 -4.90 -42.79
CA HIS A 120 -23.16 -3.88 -42.88
C HIS A 120 -21.80 -4.34 -42.31
N LEU A 121 -21.53 -5.64 -42.39
CA LEU A 121 -20.30 -6.23 -41.87
C LEU A 121 -19.35 -6.59 -43.02
N ARG A 122 -18.04 -6.47 -42.77
CA ARG A 122 -17.02 -6.89 -43.74
C ARG A 122 -16.93 -8.43 -43.80
N ARG A 123 -16.59 -8.97 -44.98
CA ARG A 123 -16.26 -10.39 -45.14
C ARG A 123 -15.12 -10.76 -44.18
N GLY A 124 -15.26 -11.86 -43.46
CA GLY A 124 -14.37 -12.26 -42.37
C GLY A 124 -14.84 -11.82 -40.98
N SER A 125 -15.85 -10.94 -40.88
CA SER A 125 -16.38 -10.48 -39.59
C SER A 125 -16.94 -11.62 -38.75
N ARG A 126 -16.54 -11.66 -37.46
CA ARG A 126 -17.06 -12.62 -36.48
C ARG A 126 -18.41 -12.19 -35.88
N ALA A 127 -18.82 -10.93 -36.06
CA ALA A 127 -20.06 -10.40 -35.50
C ALA A 127 -21.32 -11.07 -36.09
N SER A 128 -21.24 -11.57 -37.33
CA SER A 128 -22.31 -12.36 -37.94
C SER A 128 -21.80 -13.74 -38.37
N PRO A 129 -22.52 -14.83 -38.06
CA PRO A 129 -22.17 -16.16 -38.54
C PRO A 129 -22.11 -16.25 -40.07
N HIS A 130 -22.85 -15.38 -40.78
CA HIS A 130 -22.92 -15.33 -42.23
C HIS A 130 -21.70 -14.65 -42.88
N CYS A 131 -20.93 -13.87 -42.12
CA CYS A 131 -19.74 -13.16 -42.58
C CYS A 131 -18.43 -13.91 -42.33
N ARG A 132 -18.43 -14.94 -41.49
CA ARG A 132 -17.21 -15.62 -41.04
C ARG A 132 -16.60 -16.46 -42.15
N ASP A 133 -15.40 -16.09 -42.61
CA ASP A 133 -14.57 -17.02 -43.37
C ASP A 133 -14.07 -18.10 -42.40
N ARG A 134 -14.45 -19.35 -42.65
CA ARG A 134 -14.06 -20.49 -41.81
C ARG A 134 -12.75 -21.08 -42.34
N PRO A 135 -11.70 -21.18 -41.51
CA PRO A 135 -10.44 -21.78 -41.93
C PRO A 135 -10.65 -23.26 -42.27
N ARG A 136 -9.97 -23.69 -43.33
CA ARG A 136 -10.01 -25.05 -43.86
C ARG A 136 -8.81 -25.82 -43.34
N TYR A 137 -9.05 -26.93 -42.65
CA TYR A 137 -7.99 -27.84 -42.24
C TYR A 137 -8.18 -29.18 -42.94
N GLU A 138 -7.22 -29.53 -43.80
CA GLU A 138 -7.15 -30.87 -44.38
C GLU A 138 -6.96 -31.88 -43.26
N SER A 139 -7.84 -32.88 -43.23
CA SER A 139 -7.67 -33.99 -42.30
C SER A 139 -6.46 -34.81 -42.71
N LYS A 140 -5.44 -34.90 -41.85
CA LYS A 140 -4.33 -35.85 -42.06
C LYS A 140 -4.77 -37.33 -41.98
N TYR A 141 -6.00 -37.58 -41.56
CA TYR A 141 -6.52 -38.92 -41.27
C TYR A 141 -7.42 -39.48 -42.36
N VAL A 142 -7.97 -38.61 -43.20
CA VAL A 142 -8.72 -39.01 -44.39
C VAL A 142 -7.86 -38.62 -45.57
N ASN A 143 -7.39 -39.59 -46.34
CA ASN A 143 -6.51 -39.35 -47.50
C ASN A 143 -7.24 -38.66 -48.68
N ASP A 144 -8.39 -38.07 -48.39
CA ASP A 144 -9.30 -37.42 -49.31
C ASP A 144 -9.30 -35.93 -48.95
N SER A 145 -8.75 -35.10 -49.85
CA SER A 145 -8.65 -33.65 -49.67
C SER A 145 -10.01 -32.95 -49.59
N SER A 146 -11.11 -33.66 -49.89
CA SER A 146 -12.47 -33.15 -49.77
C SER A 146 -12.97 -33.06 -48.32
N VAL A 147 -12.39 -33.82 -47.40
CA VAL A 147 -12.87 -33.89 -46.00
C VAL A 147 -12.10 -32.92 -45.12
N LEU A 148 -12.72 -31.78 -44.87
CA LEU A 148 -12.19 -30.71 -44.03
C LEU A 148 -12.87 -30.72 -42.65
N PHE A 149 -12.11 -30.40 -41.60
CA PHE A 149 -12.65 -30.24 -40.25
C PHE A 149 -12.52 -28.80 -39.76
N SER A 150 -13.41 -28.40 -38.86
CA SER A 150 -13.36 -27.09 -38.22
C SER A 150 -13.66 -27.21 -36.72
N TYR A 151 -12.86 -26.53 -35.91
CA TYR A 151 -13.13 -26.37 -34.48
C TYR A 151 -14.24 -25.34 -34.24
N GLU A 152 -14.29 -24.30 -35.09
CA GLU A 152 -15.22 -23.18 -34.92
C GLU A 152 -16.67 -23.59 -35.11
N THR A 153 -16.92 -24.67 -35.86
CA THR A 153 -18.27 -25.19 -36.12
C THR A 153 -18.84 -25.93 -34.91
N CYS A 154 -17.99 -26.38 -33.98
CA CYS A 154 -18.39 -26.92 -32.68
C CYS A 154 -18.35 -25.88 -31.55
N GLY A 155 -18.23 -24.59 -31.88
CA GLY A 155 -18.09 -23.51 -30.89
C GLY A 155 -16.73 -23.46 -30.20
N ALA A 156 -15.82 -24.38 -30.50
CA ALA A 156 -14.45 -24.36 -30.02
C ALA A 156 -13.63 -23.41 -30.91
N LEU A 157 -13.49 -22.16 -30.51
CA LEU A 157 -12.45 -21.30 -31.07
C LEU A 157 -11.11 -21.94 -30.65
N GLY A 158 -10.50 -22.71 -31.56
CA GLY A 158 -9.22 -23.38 -31.30
C GLY A 158 -8.20 -22.37 -30.80
N SER A 159 -8.00 -22.36 -29.48
CA SER A 159 -7.59 -21.19 -28.68
C SER A 159 -6.10 -21.13 -28.41
N TYR A 160 -5.33 -22.12 -28.89
CA TYR A 160 -3.99 -22.38 -28.37
C TYR A 160 -2.94 -22.74 -29.41
N ASN A 161 -3.24 -22.65 -30.71
CA ASN A 161 -2.19 -22.77 -31.72
C ASN A 161 -1.61 -21.38 -31.99
N GLU A 162 -0.45 -21.07 -31.42
CA GLU A 162 0.27 -19.79 -31.58
C GLU A 162 0.41 -19.42 -33.08
N THR A 163 0.80 -20.41 -33.91
CA THR A 163 0.92 -20.23 -35.37
C THR A 163 -0.39 -19.84 -36.05
N ARG A 164 -1.55 -20.13 -35.46
CA ARG A 164 -2.86 -19.70 -35.96
C ARG A 164 -3.12 -18.23 -35.63
N PHE A 165 -2.76 -17.78 -34.44
CA PHE A 165 -2.84 -16.35 -34.10
C PHE A 165 -1.89 -15.55 -34.97
N GLU A 166 -0.67 -16.04 -35.18
CA GLU A 166 0.30 -15.44 -36.10
C GLU A 166 -0.24 -15.32 -37.53
N LYS A 167 -0.73 -16.43 -38.11
CA LYS A 167 -1.28 -16.43 -39.47
C LYS A 167 -2.51 -15.53 -39.62
N TRP A 168 -3.28 -15.39 -38.55
CA TRP A 168 -4.47 -14.55 -38.54
C TRP A 168 -4.12 -13.07 -38.39
N MET A 169 -3.13 -12.73 -37.56
CA MET A 169 -2.65 -11.36 -37.36
C MET A 169 -1.83 -10.84 -38.54
N THR A 170 -1.06 -11.70 -39.23
CA THR A 170 -0.08 -11.29 -40.27
C THR A 170 -0.61 -10.50 -41.46
N ASN A 171 -1.93 -10.46 -41.69
CA ASN A 171 -2.54 -9.68 -42.77
C ASN A 171 -3.58 -8.68 -42.27
N LEU A 172 -3.62 -8.46 -40.96
CA LEU A 172 -4.61 -7.61 -40.34
C LEU A 172 -4.03 -6.21 -40.14
N GLU A 173 -4.62 -5.24 -40.81
CA GLU A 173 -4.37 -3.82 -40.57
C GLU A 173 -5.18 -3.42 -39.33
N VAL A 174 -4.50 -2.94 -38.28
CA VAL A 174 -5.12 -2.49 -37.03
C VAL A 174 -5.17 -0.98 -37.04
N GLN A 175 -6.36 -0.40 -37.01
CA GLN A 175 -6.51 1.04 -36.79
C GLN A 175 -6.42 1.33 -35.30
N ALA A 176 -5.24 1.74 -34.84
CA ALA A 176 -5.00 2.07 -33.45
C ALA A 176 -5.06 3.58 -33.22
N ALA A 177 -5.70 3.97 -32.12
CA ALA A 177 -5.79 5.35 -31.67
C ALA A 177 -4.93 5.53 -30.44
N VAL A 178 -4.09 6.57 -30.39
CA VAL A 178 -3.12 6.80 -29.31
C VAL A 178 -3.39 8.17 -28.71
N ASP A 179 -3.46 8.27 -27.38
CA ASP A 179 -3.59 9.55 -26.69
C ASP A 179 -2.27 10.33 -26.79
N PRO A 180 -2.18 11.52 -27.41
CA PRO A 180 -0.92 12.25 -27.51
C PRO A 180 -0.59 13.08 -26.25
N ARG A 181 -1.55 13.32 -25.35
CA ARG A 181 -1.43 14.29 -24.24
C ARG A 181 -0.62 13.75 -23.06
N ASN A 182 -0.42 12.44 -23.02
CA ASN A 182 0.17 11.76 -21.89
C ASN A 182 1.63 11.40 -22.19
N ILE A 183 2.56 12.23 -21.74
CA ILE A 183 4.02 11.96 -21.76
C ILE A 183 4.32 10.59 -21.08
N TYR A 184 3.40 10.12 -20.24
CA TYR A 184 3.25 8.74 -19.81
C TYR A 184 1.75 8.44 -19.69
N PRO A 185 1.27 7.26 -20.15
CA PRO A 185 1.99 6.01 -20.31
C PRO A 185 2.39 5.64 -21.74
N ASN A 186 2.29 6.58 -22.68
CA ASN A 186 2.40 6.23 -24.11
C ASN A 186 3.70 5.57 -24.54
N ALA A 187 4.88 5.93 -24.01
CA ALA A 187 6.12 5.24 -24.42
C ALA A 187 6.13 3.76 -23.99
N MET A 188 5.71 3.47 -22.75
CA MET A 188 5.58 2.10 -22.25
C MET A 188 4.49 1.34 -23.01
N LEU A 189 3.32 1.96 -23.21
CA LEU A 189 2.20 1.32 -23.89
C LEU A 189 2.48 1.13 -25.39
N GLN A 190 3.20 2.07 -26.02
CA GLN A 190 3.69 1.96 -27.39
C GLN A 190 4.76 0.88 -27.50
N GLU A 191 5.73 0.80 -26.60
CA GLU A 191 6.72 -0.28 -26.61
C GLU A 191 6.06 -1.63 -26.37
N LEU A 192 5.10 -1.71 -25.45
CA LEU A 192 4.38 -2.94 -25.15
C LEU A 192 3.49 -3.34 -26.33
N ALA A 193 2.83 -2.38 -26.99
CA ALA A 193 2.08 -2.62 -28.21
C ALA A 193 3.03 -3.04 -29.35
N ASP A 194 4.12 -2.32 -29.59
CA ASP A 194 5.12 -2.62 -30.61
C ASP A 194 5.77 -3.99 -30.38
N LYS A 195 6.12 -4.34 -29.15
CA LYS A 195 6.61 -5.70 -28.81
C LYS A 195 5.55 -6.76 -29.00
N SER A 196 4.29 -6.47 -28.65
CA SER A 196 3.18 -7.37 -28.92
C SER A 196 2.99 -7.59 -30.43
N PHE A 197 3.17 -6.56 -31.25
CA PHE A 197 3.08 -6.65 -32.71
C PHE A 197 4.33 -7.28 -33.35
N THR A 198 5.53 -6.96 -32.89
CA THR A 198 6.80 -7.49 -33.41
C THR A 198 7.01 -8.94 -33.03
N LYS A 199 6.47 -9.42 -31.90
CA LYS A 199 6.47 -10.85 -31.58
C LYS A 199 5.81 -11.68 -32.68
N PHE A 200 4.74 -11.17 -33.31
CA PHE A 200 4.16 -11.80 -34.50
C PHE A 200 5.07 -11.74 -35.74
N ARG A 201 5.87 -10.67 -35.87
CA ARG A 201 6.84 -10.52 -36.98
C ARG A 201 8.00 -11.50 -36.86
N ASP A 202 8.56 -11.67 -35.67
CA ASP A 202 9.75 -12.48 -35.45
C ASP A 202 9.44 -13.98 -35.57
N LEU A 203 8.25 -14.41 -35.13
CA LEU A 203 7.75 -15.78 -35.35
C LEU A 203 7.65 -16.12 -36.85
N ASN A 204 7.20 -15.16 -37.67
CA ASN A 204 7.11 -15.33 -39.13
C ASN A 204 8.50 -15.41 -39.80
N SER A 205 9.52 -14.73 -39.25
CA SER A 205 10.88 -14.73 -39.82
C SER A 205 11.61 -16.08 -39.72
N SER A 206 11.22 -16.92 -38.76
CA SER A 206 11.76 -18.28 -38.61
C SER A 206 11.21 -19.27 -39.66
N ALA A 207 10.11 -18.92 -40.34
CA ALA A 207 9.43 -19.74 -41.33
C ALA A 207 9.35 -19.05 -42.71
N ARG A 208 10.50 -19.06 -43.41
CA ARG A 208 10.71 -18.65 -44.82
C ARG A 208 10.77 -17.14 -45.10
N ALA A 209 11.97 -16.76 -45.56
CA ALA A 209 12.23 -15.63 -46.42
C ALA A 209 11.18 -15.50 -47.57
N LYS A 210 10.79 -14.25 -47.84
CA LYS A 210 9.86 -13.74 -48.88
C LYS A 210 8.36 -13.78 -48.52
N ALA A 211 7.94 -12.95 -47.58
CA ALA A 211 6.58 -12.42 -47.54
C ALA A 211 6.61 -10.96 -47.07
N SER A 212 5.73 -10.17 -47.67
CA SER A 212 5.47 -8.74 -47.50
C SER A 212 5.72 -8.17 -46.11
N GLN A 213 6.39 -7.01 -46.07
CA GLN A 213 6.44 -6.09 -44.94
C GLN A 213 5.04 -5.96 -44.34
N MET A 214 4.88 -6.44 -43.12
CA MET A 214 3.75 -6.09 -42.28
C MET A 214 3.99 -4.62 -41.89
N ASP A 215 3.58 -3.71 -42.76
CA ASP A 215 3.67 -2.28 -42.50
C ASP A 215 2.53 -1.95 -41.53
N VAL A 216 2.79 -2.21 -40.24
CA VAL A 216 1.98 -1.70 -39.14
C VAL A 216 2.24 -0.20 -39.10
N SER A 217 1.71 0.52 -40.10
CA SER A 217 1.58 1.95 -40.01
C SER A 217 0.51 2.18 -38.95
N ILE A 218 0.92 2.37 -37.71
CA ILE A 218 0.08 3.00 -36.70
C ILE A 218 0.07 4.46 -37.16
N PRO A 219 -1.02 4.97 -37.78
CA PRO A 219 -1.09 6.39 -38.02
C PRO A 219 -1.04 7.05 -36.64
N ILE A 220 0.11 7.64 -36.30
CA ILE A 220 0.22 8.51 -35.14
C ILE A 220 -0.62 9.72 -35.51
N LEU A 221 -1.86 9.77 -35.03
CA LEU A 221 -2.70 10.95 -35.14
C LEU A 221 -1.95 12.08 -34.42
N THR A 222 -1.38 13.01 -35.19
CA THR A 222 -0.63 14.14 -34.67
C THR A 222 -1.59 15.13 -34.01
N PHE A 223 -1.07 15.96 -33.11
CA PHE A 223 -1.87 16.87 -32.27
C PHE A 223 -2.78 17.82 -33.06
N GLU A 224 -2.44 18.13 -34.32
CA GLU A 224 -3.26 18.97 -35.22
C GLU A 224 -4.56 18.29 -35.67
N ASP A 225 -4.67 16.97 -35.58
CA ASP A 225 -5.88 16.20 -35.88
C ASP A 225 -6.81 16.03 -34.66
N GLN A 226 -6.61 16.79 -33.57
CA GLN A 226 -7.49 16.75 -32.39
C GLN A 226 -8.98 17.04 -32.68
N SER A 227 -9.27 17.68 -33.81
CA SER A 227 -10.64 17.84 -34.33
C SER A 227 -11.38 16.51 -34.55
N TYR A 228 -10.68 15.36 -34.64
CA TYR A 228 -11.28 14.03 -34.77
C TYR A 228 -11.74 13.38 -33.46
N TRP A 229 -11.18 13.82 -32.33
CA TRP A 229 -11.55 13.35 -30.99
C TRP A 229 -12.64 14.22 -30.36
N GLU A 230 -12.66 15.48 -30.74
CA GLU A 230 -13.70 16.43 -30.40
C GLU A 230 -14.81 16.32 -31.45
N THR A 231 -15.70 15.36 -31.28
CA THR A 231 -17.05 15.62 -31.80
C THR A 231 -17.53 16.94 -31.18
N PRO A 232 -18.10 17.88 -31.93
CA PRO A 232 -18.49 19.21 -31.45
C PRO A 232 -19.57 19.22 -30.34
N ALA A 233 -19.85 18.07 -29.71
CA ALA A 233 -20.68 17.89 -28.54
C ALA A 233 -19.93 18.12 -27.20
N SER A 234 -18.62 18.42 -27.21
CA SER A 234 -17.79 18.56 -25.99
C SER A 234 -18.05 19.83 -25.15
N THR A 235 -19.07 20.63 -25.45
CA THR A 235 -19.53 21.71 -24.56
C THR A 235 -20.68 21.26 -23.67
N GLY A 236 -20.39 20.34 -22.74
CA GLY A 236 -21.04 20.36 -21.42
C GLY A 236 -22.18 19.41 -21.09
N SER A 237 -22.23 18.16 -21.59
CA SER A 237 -23.14 17.15 -21.00
C SER A 237 -22.42 16.24 -20.00
N SER A 238 -23.16 15.58 -19.11
CA SER A 238 -22.73 14.57 -18.11
C SER A 238 -23.24 13.18 -18.50
N CYS A 239 -22.53 12.08 -18.24
CA CYS A 239 -22.96 10.77 -18.72
C CYS A 239 -24.34 10.42 -18.16
N SER A 240 -25.37 10.47 -19.01
CA SER A 240 -26.73 10.10 -18.65
C SER A 240 -27.20 9.12 -19.71
N GLN A 241 -27.95 8.11 -19.25
CA GLN A 241 -28.87 7.45 -20.16
C GLN A 241 -29.80 8.54 -20.66
N ASP A 242 -29.83 8.78 -21.96
CA ASP A 242 -30.94 9.53 -22.51
C ASP A 242 -32.24 8.75 -22.23
N GLU A 243 -33.39 9.41 -22.31
CA GLU A 243 -34.70 8.76 -22.09
C GLU A 243 -34.98 7.61 -23.08
N ALA A 244 -34.14 7.43 -24.11
CA ALA A 244 -34.20 6.34 -25.07
C ALA A 244 -33.29 5.15 -24.72
N GLY A 245 -32.55 5.20 -23.60
CA GLY A 245 -31.64 4.14 -23.16
C GLY A 245 -30.25 4.16 -23.84
N GLY A 246 -29.94 5.21 -24.59
CA GLY A 246 -28.63 5.49 -25.18
C GLY A 246 -27.64 5.99 -24.13
N PHE A 247 -26.46 5.37 -24.09
CA PHE A 247 -25.36 5.79 -23.21
C PHE A 247 -24.66 7.01 -23.82
N VAL A 248 -24.94 8.22 -23.32
CA VAL A 248 -24.17 9.41 -23.69
C VAL A 248 -22.92 9.47 -22.82
N CYS A 249 -21.74 9.39 -23.43
CA CYS A 249 -20.44 9.48 -22.77
C CYS A 249 -19.94 10.92 -22.76
N ASN A 250 -19.51 11.42 -21.60
CA ASN A 250 -19.22 12.84 -21.40
C ASN A 250 -17.84 13.10 -20.79
N SER A 251 -17.02 12.06 -20.72
CA SER A 251 -15.61 12.23 -20.40
C SER A 251 -14.75 11.85 -21.59
N GLY A 252 -13.65 12.58 -21.79
CA GLY A 252 -12.70 12.30 -22.86
C GLY A 252 -12.17 10.86 -22.82
N TYR A 253 -12.05 10.27 -21.62
CA TYR A 253 -11.68 8.87 -21.44
C TYR A 253 -12.71 7.90 -22.05
N SER A 254 -13.99 8.23 -21.95
CA SER A 254 -15.05 7.39 -22.49
C SER A 254 -15.14 7.49 -24.02
N ASN A 255 -14.64 8.57 -24.63
CA ASN A 255 -14.67 8.75 -26.09
C ASN A 255 -13.83 7.71 -26.82
N CYS A 256 -12.64 7.36 -26.31
CA CYS A 256 -11.79 6.35 -26.96
C CYS A 256 -12.39 4.94 -26.86
N VAL A 257 -12.97 4.61 -25.70
CA VAL A 257 -13.70 3.34 -25.49
C VAL A 257 -14.89 3.25 -26.44
N HIS A 258 -15.64 4.35 -26.55
CA HIS A 258 -16.78 4.47 -27.45
C HIS A 258 -16.37 4.33 -28.92
N ASP A 259 -15.29 5.00 -29.35
CA ASP A 259 -14.81 4.94 -30.73
C ASP A 259 -14.36 3.52 -31.14
N VAL A 260 -13.82 2.74 -30.20
CA VAL A 260 -13.55 1.31 -30.42
C VAL A 260 -14.85 0.50 -30.52
N ALA A 261 -15.83 0.79 -29.67
CA ALA A 261 -17.11 0.08 -29.67
C ALA A 261 -17.94 0.32 -30.94
N VAL A 262 -17.91 1.53 -31.50
CA VAL A 262 -18.56 1.85 -32.78
C VAL A 262 -17.76 1.39 -34.01
N GLY A 263 -16.56 0.83 -33.79
CA GLY A 263 -15.69 0.33 -34.86
C GLY A 263 -15.02 1.42 -35.69
N LYS A 264 -14.85 2.62 -35.12
CA LYS A 264 -14.03 3.70 -35.72
C LYS A 264 -12.54 3.38 -35.58
N PHE A 265 -12.16 2.75 -34.48
CA PHE A 265 -10.82 2.22 -34.24
C PHE A 265 -10.91 0.75 -33.83
N ASP A 266 -9.87 -0.02 -34.14
CA ASP A 266 -9.74 -1.41 -33.72
C ASP A 266 -9.11 -1.57 -32.34
N LEU A 267 -8.29 -0.58 -31.94
CA LEU A 267 -7.55 -0.57 -30.68
C LEU A 267 -7.40 0.87 -30.19
N CYS A 268 -7.56 1.09 -28.88
CA CYS A 268 -7.24 2.35 -28.24
C CYS A 268 -6.07 2.15 -27.27
N ILE A 269 -4.93 2.77 -27.54
CA ILE A 269 -3.74 2.75 -26.69
C ILE A 269 -3.75 4.03 -25.86
N ALA A 270 -4.40 3.96 -24.69
CA ALA A 270 -4.47 5.05 -23.74
C ALA A 270 -4.54 4.50 -22.32
N ASP A 271 -4.32 5.37 -21.34
CA ASP A 271 -4.41 5.04 -19.92
C ASP A 271 -5.86 4.95 -19.46
N MET A 272 -6.50 3.81 -19.73
CA MET A 272 -7.93 3.65 -19.50
C MET A 272 -8.17 2.73 -18.32
N TRP A 273 -8.78 3.28 -17.27
CA TRP A 273 -9.34 2.47 -16.19
C TRP A 273 -10.45 1.58 -16.72
N ILE A 274 -10.34 0.28 -16.43
CA ILE A 274 -11.35 -0.74 -16.72
C ILE A 274 -12.43 -0.61 -15.66
N THR A 275 -13.53 0.07 -16.02
CA THR A 275 -14.73 0.20 -15.17
C THR A 275 -15.88 -0.62 -15.73
N PRO A 276 -16.86 -1.04 -14.91
CA PRO A 276 -18.02 -1.80 -15.40
C PRO A 276 -18.77 -1.10 -16.54
N GLY A 277 -18.90 0.23 -16.48
CA GLY A 277 -19.54 1.01 -17.54
C GLY A 277 -18.79 0.96 -18.87
N ARG A 278 -17.45 1.03 -18.83
CA ARG A 278 -16.61 0.95 -20.04
C ARG A 278 -16.54 -0.48 -20.59
N SER A 279 -16.43 -1.48 -19.72
CA SER A 279 -16.44 -2.90 -20.12
C SER A 279 -17.77 -3.38 -20.69
N ALA A 280 -18.87 -2.66 -20.42
CA ALA A 280 -20.17 -2.93 -21.04
C ALA A 280 -20.22 -2.50 -22.52
N ILE A 281 -19.36 -1.54 -22.93
CA ILE A 281 -19.39 -0.91 -24.25
C ILE A 281 -18.30 -1.48 -25.16
N ALA A 282 -17.09 -1.68 -24.64
CA ALA A 282 -15.97 -2.29 -25.37
C ALA A 282 -15.31 -3.42 -24.57
N GLN A 283 -14.64 -4.31 -25.29
CA GLN A 283 -13.77 -5.31 -24.65
C GLN A 283 -12.42 -4.69 -24.32
N PHE A 284 -11.79 -5.18 -23.26
CA PHE A 284 -10.47 -4.72 -22.85
C PHE A 284 -9.45 -5.85 -22.99
N LEU A 285 -8.22 -5.47 -23.31
CA LEU A 285 -7.07 -6.34 -23.16
C LEU A 285 -6.77 -6.60 -21.68
N PRO A 286 -6.03 -7.68 -21.34
CA PRO A 286 -5.56 -7.95 -20.00
C PRO A 286 -4.92 -6.70 -19.38
N PRO A 287 -5.12 -6.48 -18.08
CA PRO A 287 -4.64 -5.28 -17.44
C PRO A 287 -3.12 -5.22 -17.51
N VAL A 288 -2.61 -4.08 -17.99
CA VAL A 288 -1.19 -3.81 -18.13
C VAL A 288 -0.57 -3.40 -16.79
N ARG A 289 -1.36 -2.69 -15.97
CA ARG A 289 -0.98 -2.21 -14.64
C ARG A 289 -2.21 -1.99 -13.77
N PHE A 290 -1.98 -1.74 -12.49
CA PHE A 290 -3.03 -1.40 -11.53
C PHE A 290 -2.75 -0.03 -10.92
N ASP A 291 -3.71 0.89 -11.03
CA ASP A 291 -3.69 2.18 -10.35
C ASP A 291 -4.26 2.02 -8.94
N MET A 292 -3.38 2.24 -7.96
CA MET A 292 -3.73 2.21 -6.55
C MET A 292 -3.99 3.62 -6.05
N PHE A 293 -5.16 3.85 -5.47
CA PHE A 293 -5.58 5.13 -4.92
C PHE A 293 -5.27 5.21 -3.43
N TYR A 294 -4.60 6.29 -3.04
CA TYR A 294 -4.21 6.58 -1.67
C TYR A 294 -4.86 7.87 -1.22
N LEU A 295 -5.17 7.92 0.08
CA LEU A 295 -5.49 9.18 0.74
C LEU A 295 -4.21 9.99 0.89
N VAL A 296 -4.22 11.23 0.42
CA VAL A 296 -3.13 12.18 0.57
C VAL A 296 -3.62 13.42 1.29
N GLN A 297 -2.72 14.04 2.04
CA GLN A 297 -2.99 15.29 2.73
C GLN A 297 -1.72 16.14 2.70
N ALA A 298 -1.89 17.44 2.50
CA ALA A 298 -0.82 18.40 2.75
C ALA A 298 -0.40 18.28 4.22
N ALA A 299 0.88 17.99 4.45
CA ALA A 299 1.48 18.04 5.77
C ALA A 299 1.08 19.36 6.40
N LYS A 300 0.29 19.30 7.47
CA LYS A 300 0.02 20.51 8.23
C LYS A 300 1.39 20.99 8.69
N PRO A 301 1.78 22.25 8.42
CA PRO A 301 2.92 22.80 9.15
C PRO A 301 2.65 22.51 10.62
N ARG A 302 3.66 22.11 11.39
CA ARG A 302 3.53 21.98 12.85
C ARG A 302 3.13 23.37 13.36
N THR A 303 1.85 23.66 13.30
CA THR A 303 1.28 24.97 13.56
C THR A 303 1.66 25.29 14.97
N GLU A 304 2.21 26.49 15.14
CA GLU A 304 2.68 27.09 16.38
C GLU A 304 2.17 26.33 17.59
N LEU A 305 2.99 25.37 18.05
CA LEU A 305 2.57 24.56 19.18
C LEU A 305 2.25 25.56 20.29
N THR A 306 0.98 25.60 20.67
CA THR A 306 0.54 26.43 21.78
C THR A 306 1.45 26.07 22.95
N ALA A 307 1.96 27.05 23.69
CA ALA A 307 2.92 26.81 24.77
C ALA A 307 2.47 25.68 25.73
N GLY A 308 1.16 25.53 25.94
CA GLY A 308 0.58 24.40 26.67
C GLY A 308 0.86 23.03 26.05
N ALA A 309 0.72 22.87 24.73
CA ALA A 309 1.03 21.63 24.03
C ALA A 309 2.54 21.29 24.07
N ILE A 310 3.41 22.32 24.09
CA ILE A 310 4.85 22.13 24.28
C ILE A 310 5.14 21.62 25.69
N MET A 311 4.52 22.21 26.72
CA MET A 311 4.69 21.80 28.12
C MET A 311 4.07 20.43 28.43
N GLU A 312 3.02 20.00 27.73
CA GLU A 312 2.40 18.69 27.99
C GLU A 312 3.22 17.51 27.44
N ARG A 313 4.08 17.76 26.43
CA ARG A 313 4.84 16.70 25.73
C ARG A 313 5.67 15.79 26.64
N PRO A 314 6.46 16.30 27.60
CA PRO A 314 7.23 15.44 28.52
C PRO A 314 6.34 14.56 29.41
N PHE A 315 5.08 14.93 29.61
CA PHE A 315 4.14 14.17 30.44
C PHE A 315 3.34 13.13 29.66
N LYS A 316 3.27 13.21 28.32
CA LYS A 316 2.55 12.25 27.45
C LYS A 316 2.93 10.77 27.62
N PRO A 317 4.20 10.37 27.92
CA PRO A 317 4.56 8.96 28.05
C PRO A 317 3.80 8.20 29.13
N PHE A 318 3.21 8.92 30.09
CA PHE A 318 2.43 8.34 31.18
C PHE A 318 1.09 9.05 31.31
N THR A 319 0.04 8.29 31.60
CA THR A 319 -1.26 8.88 31.94
C THR A 319 -1.15 9.65 33.27
N PRO A 320 -2.03 10.64 33.52
CA PRO A 320 -2.04 11.35 34.80
C PRO A 320 -2.13 10.42 36.03
N TRP A 321 -2.82 9.29 35.88
CA TRP A 321 -2.90 8.24 36.91
C TRP A 321 -1.57 7.54 37.15
N ALA A 322 -0.81 7.25 36.10
CA ALA A 322 0.53 6.66 36.22
C ALA A 322 1.50 7.63 36.92
N TRP A 323 1.43 8.93 36.62
CA TRP A 323 2.16 9.96 37.37
C TRP A 323 1.73 10.01 38.85
N GLY A 324 0.43 9.92 39.13
CA GLY A 324 -0.08 9.83 40.50
C GLY A 324 0.41 8.59 41.23
N ALA A 325 0.42 7.43 40.58
CA ALA A 325 0.95 6.18 41.12
C ALA A 325 2.46 6.24 41.37
N LEU A 326 3.21 6.88 40.48
CA LEU A 326 4.64 7.14 40.64
C LEU A 326 4.90 8.06 41.84
N GLY A 327 4.16 9.16 41.95
CA GLY A 327 4.25 10.07 43.09
C GLY A 327 3.94 9.35 44.40
N PHE A 328 2.88 8.52 44.41
CA PHE A 328 2.55 7.68 45.57
C PHE A 328 3.66 6.68 45.90
N PHE A 329 4.24 6.01 44.89
CA PHE A 329 5.34 5.06 45.08
C PHE A 329 6.57 5.72 45.72
N VAL A 330 6.95 6.92 45.25
CA VAL A 330 8.08 7.69 45.80
C VAL A 330 7.78 8.14 47.23
N LEU A 331 6.59 8.68 47.49
CA LEU A 331 6.17 9.11 48.83
C LEU A 331 6.09 7.94 49.81
N PHE A 332 5.48 6.83 49.39
CA PHE A 332 5.38 5.62 50.19
C PHE A 332 6.76 5.03 50.53
N SER A 333 7.66 4.97 49.54
CA SER A 333 9.04 4.52 49.76
C SER A 333 9.80 5.44 50.72
N GLY A 334 9.63 6.75 50.59
CA GLY A 334 10.18 7.75 51.52
C GLY A 334 9.63 7.59 52.95
N LEU A 335 8.33 7.32 53.10
CA LEU A 335 7.69 7.05 54.40
C LEU A 335 8.18 5.74 55.02
N CYS A 336 8.31 4.67 54.24
CA CYS A 336 8.89 3.40 54.71
C CYS A 336 10.34 3.59 55.16
N PHE A 337 11.11 4.40 54.42
CA PHE A 337 12.47 4.73 54.78
C PHE A 337 12.55 5.53 56.10
N LEU A 338 11.71 6.56 56.24
CA LEU A 338 11.59 7.35 57.47
C LEU A 338 11.21 6.46 58.67
N ALA A 339 10.20 5.60 58.52
CA ALA A 339 9.78 4.68 59.56
C ALA A 339 10.90 3.71 59.97
N GLY A 340 11.64 3.16 58.99
CA GLY A 340 12.79 2.30 59.24
C GLY A 340 13.89 2.99 60.06
N ARG A 341 14.12 4.29 59.83
CA ARG A 341 15.06 5.11 60.60
C ARG A 341 14.56 5.42 62.01
N LEU A 342 13.29 5.82 62.17
CA LEU A 342 12.73 6.08 63.50
C LEU A 342 12.79 4.84 64.39
N LEU A 343 12.55 3.66 63.83
CA LEU A 343 12.72 2.38 64.53
C LEU A 343 14.18 2.06 64.85
N GLU A 344 15.13 2.51 64.01
CA GLU A 344 16.56 2.36 64.29
C GLU A 344 17.02 3.26 65.44
N ASP A 345 16.65 4.53 65.41
CA ASP A 345 17.00 5.50 66.45
C ASP A 345 16.38 5.12 67.79
N SER A 346 15.12 4.68 67.79
CA SER A 346 14.44 4.17 69.00
C SER A 346 15.20 2.97 69.61
N ASN A 347 15.62 2.00 68.79
CA ASN A 347 16.41 0.86 69.27
C ASN A 347 17.80 1.24 69.76
N ARG A 348 18.46 2.25 69.16
CA ARG A 348 19.77 2.73 69.64
C ARG A 348 19.64 3.44 70.99
N GLN A 349 18.59 4.24 71.16
CA GLN A 349 18.32 4.96 72.39
C GLN A 349 17.98 4.01 73.56
N ALA A 350 17.36 2.86 73.28
CA ALA A 350 17.13 1.82 74.28
C ALA A 350 18.43 1.12 74.76
N ASN A 351 19.46 1.05 73.92
CA ASN A 351 20.71 0.32 74.22
C ASN A 351 21.87 1.21 74.69
N GLN A 352 21.76 2.54 74.59
CA GLN A 352 22.80 3.48 75.04
C GLN A 352 22.30 4.28 76.25
N THR A 353 22.97 4.12 77.39
CA THR A 353 22.81 5.00 78.56
C THR A 353 23.04 6.46 78.13
N PRO A 354 22.11 7.39 78.40
CA PRO A 354 22.10 8.70 77.76
C PRO A 354 23.29 9.56 78.20
N PRO A 355 24.24 9.92 77.31
CA PRO A 355 25.07 11.09 77.55
C PRO A 355 24.18 12.33 77.45
N ALA A 356 24.39 13.32 78.33
CA ALA A 356 23.64 14.57 78.36
C ALA A 356 23.76 15.32 77.03
N ALA A 357 22.84 15.08 76.10
CA ALA A 357 22.80 15.73 74.80
C ALA A 357 22.14 17.12 74.93
N PRO A 358 22.68 18.15 74.25
CA PRO A 358 22.16 19.50 74.33
C PRO A 358 20.72 19.58 73.77
N PRO A 359 19.76 20.16 74.53
CA PRO A 359 18.39 20.32 74.09
C PRO A 359 18.32 21.44 73.05
N GLY A 360 17.97 21.14 71.80
CA GLY A 360 17.60 22.21 70.88
C GLY A 360 17.70 21.95 69.38
N ARG A 361 18.26 20.84 68.91
CA ARG A 361 18.18 20.49 67.47
C ARG A 361 16.95 19.63 67.19
N SER A 362 15.94 20.24 66.58
CA SER A 362 14.73 19.56 66.12
C SER A 362 15.08 18.39 65.21
N THR A 363 14.76 17.18 65.65
CA THR A 363 15.00 15.92 64.93
C THR A 363 14.30 15.89 63.56
N ALA A 364 13.19 16.62 63.41
CA ALA A 364 12.43 16.69 62.17
C ALA A 364 13.23 17.24 60.97
N SER A 365 14.11 18.23 61.18
CA SER A 365 14.89 18.82 60.08
C SER A 365 16.01 17.90 59.58
N LEU A 366 16.57 17.07 60.46
CA LEU A 366 17.57 16.07 60.09
C LEU A 366 16.95 14.95 59.25
N HIS A 367 15.75 14.49 59.61
CA HIS A 367 15.07 13.43 58.88
C HIS A 367 14.57 13.87 57.49
N ALA A 368 14.12 15.11 57.33
CA ALA A 368 13.72 15.63 56.02
C ALA A 368 14.89 15.68 55.02
N HIS A 369 16.08 16.10 55.48
CA HIS A 369 17.28 16.12 54.64
C HIS A 369 17.71 14.71 54.23
N GLU A 370 17.56 13.71 55.11
CA GLU A 370 17.89 12.32 54.78
C GLU A 370 16.91 11.69 53.78
N VAL A 371 15.62 12.04 53.86
CA VAL A 371 14.61 11.60 52.88
C VAL A 371 14.86 12.24 51.51
N CYS A 372 15.23 13.52 51.47
CA CYS A 372 15.63 14.19 50.23
C CYS A 372 16.91 13.59 49.63
N ASP A 373 17.93 13.30 50.47
CA ASP A 373 19.15 12.62 50.04
C ASP A 373 18.82 11.23 49.46
N PHE A 374 17.87 10.49 50.04
CA PHE A 374 17.43 9.19 49.54
C PHE A 374 16.73 9.28 48.18
N ILE A 375 15.80 10.22 48.02
CA ILE A 375 15.05 10.42 46.77
C ILE A 375 15.98 10.90 45.64
N THR A 376 17.01 11.69 45.95
CA THR A 376 17.98 12.21 44.97
C THR A 376 19.12 11.23 44.66
N GLY A 377 19.15 10.04 45.26
CA GLY A 377 20.17 9.03 45.01
C GLY A 377 21.50 9.25 45.76
N GLY A 378 21.48 9.99 46.86
CA GLY A 378 22.64 10.22 47.73
C GLY A 378 23.25 8.91 48.24
N ALA A 379 24.55 8.73 48.00
CA ALA A 379 25.31 7.55 48.38
C ALA A 379 25.66 7.53 49.87
N ARG A 380 24.67 7.32 50.74
CA ARG A 380 24.93 6.95 52.14
C ARG A 380 24.82 5.44 52.31
N SER A 381 25.86 4.82 52.87
CA SER A 381 25.84 3.41 53.19
C SER A 381 24.89 3.15 54.37
N PHE A 382 23.91 2.28 54.17
CA PHE A 382 23.01 1.83 55.23
C PHE A 382 23.65 0.66 55.97
N ASN A 383 23.62 0.67 57.31
CA ASN A 383 24.14 -0.45 58.09
C ASN A 383 23.11 -1.58 58.27
N ARG A 384 21.81 -1.29 58.30
CA ARG A 384 20.75 -2.31 58.47
C ARG A 384 20.34 -2.96 57.17
N PHE A 385 20.16 -4.28 57.22
CA PHE A 385 19.73 -5.10 56.08
C PHE A 385 18.34 -4.69 55.54
N SER A 386 17.39 -4.35 56.40
CA SER A 386 16.05 -3.90 55.99
C SER A 386 16.09 -2.62 55.15
N CYS A 387 16.84 -1.61 55.59
CA CYS A 387 17.02 -0.36 54.85
C CYS A 387 17.78 -0.59 53.53
N LYS A 388 18.71 -1.56 53.48
CA LYS A 388 19.37 -1.96 52.24
C LYS A 388 18.39 -2.57 51.24
N ILE A 389 17.47 -3.45 51.68
CA ILE A 389 16.46 -4.04 50.80
C ILE A 389 15.51 -2.97 50.26
N VAL A 390 15.00 -2.08 51.13
CA VAL A 390 14.10 -0.99 50.70
C VAL A 390 14.82 -0.05 49.74
N GLY A 391 16.08 0.30 50.02
CA GLY A 391 16.89 1.13 49.13
C GLY A 391 17.17 0.46 47.78
N PHE A 392 17.50 -0.83 47.77
CA PHE A 392 17.66 -1.60 46.54
C PHE A 392 16.34 -1.67 45.75
N GLY A 393 15.22 -1.96 46.40
CA GLY A 393 13.90 -2.01 45.76
C GLY A 393 13.48 -0.67 45.17
N PHE A 394 13.76 0.43 45.87
CA PHE A 394 13.52 1.79 45.36
C PHE A 394 14.41 2.11 44.15
N ALA A 395 15.72 1.83 44.23
CA ALA A 395 16.66 2.06 43.14
C ALA A 395 16.29 1.22 41.89
N TRP A 396 15.94 -0.04 42.08
CA TRP A 396 15.44 -0.91 41.02
C TRP A 396 14.13 -0.37 40.42
N GLY A 397 13.18 0.04 41.26
CA GLY A 397 11.93 0.65 40.82
C GLY A 397 12.19 1.89 39.97
N MET A 398 13.05 2.80 40.42
CA MET A 398 13.44 4.00 39.67
C MET A 398 14.11 3.67 38.33
N LEU A 399 14.95 2.62 38.27
CA LEU A 399 15.55 2.15 37.02
C LEU A 399 14.48 1.65 36.03
N VAL A 400 13.53 0.83 36.50
CA VAL A 400 12.43 0.34 35.65
C VAL A 400 11.56 1.50 35.16
N LEU A 401 11.29 2.47 36.02
CA LEU A 401 10.48 3.64 35.70
C LEU A 401 11.17 4.54 34.66
N THR A 402 12.45 4.84 34.81
CA THR A 402 13.20 5.64 33.83
C THR A 402 13.31 4.89 32.51
N SER A 403 13.57 3.58 32.52
CA SER A 403 13.62 2.76 31.31
C SER A 403 12.27 2.69 30.58
N THR A 404 11.16 2.61 31.31
CA THR A 404 9.82 2.57 30.71
C THR A 404 9.44 3.94 30.14
N TYR A 405 9.78 5.00 30.86
CA TYR A 405 9.59 6.37 30.40
C TYR A 405 10.33 6.63 29.08
N THR A 406 11.63 6.27 29.00
CA THR A 406 12.42 6.46 27.78
C THR A 406 11.91 5.62 26.62
N ALA A 407 11.50 4.37 26.87
CA ALA A 407 10.90 3.52 25.85
C ALA A 407 9.61 4.11 25.27
N ASN A 408 8.67 4.50 26.13
CA ASN A 408 7.39 5.09 25.71
C ASN A 408 7.60 6.44 24.99
N LEU A 409 8.52 7.27 25.49
CA LEU A 409 8.84 8.55 24.84
C LEU A 409 9.42 8.31 23.44
N THR A 410 10.31 7.33 23.30
CA THR A 410 10.91 6.99 22.00
C THR A 410 9.85 6.50 21.01
N ASP A 411 8.90 5.66 21.46
CA ASP A 411 7.81 5.17 20.62
C ASP A 411 6.87 6.31 20.17
N ILE A 412 6.50 7.20 21.09
CA ILE A 412 5.69 8.40 20.77
C ILE A 412 6.41 9.29 19.76
N LEU A 413 7.71 9.57 19.96
CA LEU A 413 8.49 10.39 19.03
C LEU A 413 8.64 9.73 17.66
N ALA A 414 8.80 8.40 17.62
CA ALA A 414 8.85 7.65 16.38
C ALA A 414 7.50 7.67 15.64
N LEU A 415 6.38 7.57 16.37
CA LEU A 415 5.03 7.64 15.81
C LEU A 415 4.65 9.05 15.37
N GLU A 416 4.93 10.09 16.17
CA GLU A 416 4.69 11.50 15.80
C GLU A 416 5.53 11.91 14.58
N ARG A 417 6.72 11.32 14.39
CA ARG A 417 7.51 11.50 13.17
C ARG A 417 6.84 10.90 11.94
N LYS A 418 6.14 9.77 12.08
CA LYS A 418 5.38 9.14 10.99
C LYS A 418 4.03 9.81 10.73
N GLN A 419 3.41 10.38 11.76
CA GLN A 419 2.11 11.07 11.68
C GLN A 419 2.28 12.54 11.26
N VAL A 420 2.70 12.74 10.02
CA VAL A 420 2.82 14.09 9.43
C VAL A 420 1.45 14.63 8.99
N THR A 421 0.48 13.74 8.78
CA THR A 421 -0.89 14.06 8.40
C THR A 421 -1.80 14.04 9.64
N SER A 422 -2.78 14.95 9.68
CA SER A 422 -3.81 14.94 10.74
C SER A 422 -4.78 13.75 10.63
N LEU A 423 -4.88 13.16 9.43
CA LEU A 423 -5.63 11.95 9.19
C LEU A 423 -4.71 10.74 9.41
N GLN A 424 -5.19 9.74 10.16
CA GLN A 424 -4.58 8.42 10.21
C GLN A 424 -5.35 7.42 9.37
N ARG A 425 -6.67 7.55 9.31
CA ARG A 425 -7.58 6.71 8.52
C ARG A 425 -8.61 7.56 7.78
N LEU A 426 -9.22 6.99 6.75
CA LEU A 426 -10.32 7.63 6.03
C LEU A 426 -11.53 7.91 6.94
N ALA A 427 -11.74 7.09 7.98
CA ALA A 427 -12.79 7.29 8.99
C ALA A 427 -12.60 8.58 9.81
N ASP A 428 -11.37 9.07 9.94
CA ASP A 428 -11.08 10.30 10.70
C ASP A 428 -11.41 11.56 9.91
N ALA A 429 -11.77 11.43 8.62
CA ALA A 429 -12.08 12.55 7.73
C ALA A 429 -13.50 13.10 7.93
N GLU A 430 -14.13 12.82 9.07
CA GLU A 430 -15.46 13.35 9.38
C GLU A 430 -15.44 14.89 9.30
N HIS A 431 -16.39 15.48 8.56
CA HIS A 431 -16.49 16.93 8.32
C HIS A 431 -15.37 17.55 7.47
N MET A 432 -14.60 16.74 6.74
CA MET A 432 -13.57 17.24 5.81
C MET A 432 -14.05 17.20 4.36
N SER A 433 -13.58 18.17 3.57
CA SER A 433 -13.69 18.12 2.11
C SER A 433 -12.56 17.28 1.53
N ILE A 434 -12.92 16.25 0.75
CA ILE A 434 -11.97 15.36 0.07
C ILE A 434 -12.09 15.57 -1.43
N CYS A 435 -10.99 16.01 -2.05
CA CYS A 435 -10.87 16.11 -3.50
C CYS A 435 -10.63 14.73 -4.11
N VAL A 436 -11.35 14.37 -5.16
CA VAL A 436 -11.18 13.11 -5.88
C VAL A 436 -11.29 13.35 -7.37
N ASP A 437 -10.51 12.62 -8.16
CA ASP A 437 -10.64 12.62 -9.61
C ASP A 437 -12.10 12.35 -10.03
N GLN A 438 -12.63 13.14 -10.96
CA GLN A 438 -14.01 13.09 -11.44
C GLN A 438 -14.43 11.69 -11.88
N GLU A 439 -13.52 10.93 -12.50
CA GLU A 439 -13.79 9.58 -12.99
C GLU A 439 -13.90 8.57 -11.84
N ALA A 440 -13.07 8.73 -10.80
CA ALA A 440 -13.10 7.89 -9.62
C ALA A 440 -14.21 8.29 -8.63
N TRP A 441 -14.67 9.55 -8.67
CA TRP A 441 -15.64 10.12 -7.73
C TRP A 441 -16.92 9.29 -7.65
N SER A 442 -17.46 8.82 -8.78
CA SER A 442 -18.69 8.01 -8.80
C SER A 442 -18.55 6.73 -7.99
N HIS A 443 -17.39 6.06 -8.10
CA HIS A 443 -17.06 4.84 -7.36
C HIS A 443 -16.87 5.13 -5.87
N PHE A 444 -16.14 6.20 -5.52
CA PHE A 444 -15.94 6.60 -4.12
C PHE A 444 -17.24 7.01 -3.44
N ASN A 445 -18.04 7.84 -4.10
CA ASN A 445 -19.33 8.29 -3.60
C ASN A 445 -20.30 7.11 -3.44
N HIS A 446 -20.31 6.13 -4.34
CA HIS A 446 -21.17 4.95 -4.16
C HIS A 446 -20.70 4.04 -3.01
N THR A 447 -19.39 3.79 -2.93
CA THR A 447 -18.81 2.82 -1.98
C THR A 447 -18.77 3.36 -0.56
N TYR A 448 -18.38 4.62 -0.38
CA TYR A 448 -18.07 5.18 0.94
C TYR A 448 -19.16 6.09 1.53
N ARG A 449 -20.21 6.45 0.77
CA ARG A 449 -21.29 7.33 1.27
C ARG A 449 -22.05 6.77 2.47
N THR A 450 -22.13 5.45 2.61
CA THR A 450 -22.79 4.80 3.76
C THR A 450 -21.94 4.85 5.02
N VAL A 451 -20.62 4.72 4.88
CA VAL A 451 -19.64 4.73 5.98
C VAL A 451 -19.30 6.15 6.41
N LEU A 452 -19.21 7.08 5.46
CA LEU A 452 -18.73 8.46 5.66
C LEU A 452 -19.82 9.48 5.32
N LYS A 453 -20.86 9.53 6.16
CA LYS A 453 -22.04 10.39 5.92
C LYS A 453 -21.73 11.89 5.91
N ASN A 454 -20.67 12.29 6.61
CA ASN A 454 -20.31 13.69 6.86
C ASN A 454 -19.09 14.15 6.05
N VAL A 455 -18.63 13.37 5.06
CA VAL A 455 -17.54 13.75 4.16
C VAL A 455 -18.11 14.43 2.93
N THR A 456 -17.56 15.60 2.58
CA THR A 456 -17.91 16.29 1.34
C THR A 456 -16.94 15.88 0.24
N TRP A 457 -17.41 15.08 -0.71
CA TRP A 457 -16.62 14.63 -1.86
C TRP A 457 -16.67 15.68 -2.97
N THR A 458 -15.55 16.33 -3.24
CA THR A 458 -15.42 17.33 -4.31
C THR A 458 -14.78 16.65 -5.52
N PRO A 459 -15.51 16.45 -6.63
CA PRO A 459 -14.91 15.91 -7.83
C PRO A 459 -14.00 16.97 -8.49
N VAL A 460 -12.91 16.52 -9.10
CA VAL A 460 -11.90 17.36 -9.75
C VAL A 460 -11.68 16.84 -11.18
N GLU A 461 -11.72 17.72 -12.17
CA GLU A 461 -11.66 17.33 -13.59
C GLU A 461 -10.40 16.53 -13.93
N THR A 462 -9.25 16.95 -13.40
CA THR A 462 -8.00 16.22 -13.57
C THR A 462 -7.28 16.01 -12.23
N SER A 463 -6.68 14.84 -12.06
CA SER A 463 -5.81 14.57 -10.91
C SER A 463 -4.62 15.54 -10.79
N GLY A 464 -4.25 16.22 -11.88
CA GLY A 464 -3.19 17.23 -11.89
C GLY A 464 -3.56 18.55 -11.19
N ASP A 465 -4.85 18.85 -11.05
CA ASP A 465 -5.35 20.06 -10.38
C ASP A 465 -5.49 19.87 -8.87
N ILE A 466 -5.51 18.63 -8.39
CA ILE A 466 -5.66 18.28 -6.98
C ILE A 466 -4.59 18.97 -6.08
N PRO A 467 -3.29 19.00 -6.43
CA PRO A 467 -2.29 19.69 -5.62
C PRO A 467 -2.57 21.19 -5.45
N GLN A 468 -3.10 21.86 -6.49
CA GLN A 468 -3.50 23.26 -6.44
C GLN A 468 -4.71 23.45 -5.50
N LEU A 469 -5.71 22.58 -5.60
CA LEU A 469 -6.90 22.64 -4.72
C LEU A 469 -6.57 22.35 -3.25
N LEU A 470 -5.58 21.49 -2.99
CA LEU A 470 -5.02 21.28 -1.65
C LEU A 470 -4.25 22.52 -1.16
N HIS A 471 -3.45 23.14 -2.03
CA HIS A 471 -2.73 24.39 -1.73
C HIS A 471 -3.67 25.52 -1.34
N ASP A 472 -4.73 25.70 -2.13
CA ASP A 472 -5.69 26.77 -1.95
C ASP A 472 -6.74 26.47 -0.87
N ALA A 473 -6.54 25.39 -0.10
CA ALA A 473 -7.41 24.93 0.99
C ALA A 473 -8.89 24.71 0.59
N HIS A 474 -9.17 24.43 -0.68
CA HIS A 474 -10.50 24.02 -1.14
C HIS A 474 -10.84 22.61 -0.63
N CYS A 475 -9.80 21.77 -0.52
CA CYS A 475 -9.89 20.43 0.03
C CYS A 475 -8.91 20.27 1.19
N SER A 476 -9.33 19.57 2.23
CA SER A 476 -8.47 19.27 3.39
C SER A 476 -7.64 18.01 3.21
N ALA A 477 -8.10 17.12 2.34
CA ALA A 477 -7.41 15.90 1.90
C ALA A 477 -7.81 15.61 0.45
N ALA A 478 -7.12 14.70 -0.20
CA ALA A 478 -7.49 14.23 -1.52
C ALA A 478 -7.24 12.74 -1.67
N VAL A 479 -7.91 12.11 -2.63
CA VAL A 479 -7.62 10.74 -3.04
C VAL A 479 -6.95 10.80 -4.41
N MET A 480 -5.71 10.31 -4.49
CA MET A 480 -4.90 10.35 -5.69
C MET A 480 -4.35 8.96 -5.98
N TYR A 481 -4.23 8.60 -7.25
CA TYR A 481 -3.55 7.38 -7.65
C TYR A 481 -2.03 7.53 -7.55
N GLN A 482 -1.32 6.40 -7.40
CA GLN A 482 0.12 6.35 -7.16
C GLN A 482 0.94 7.23 -8.09
N GLU A 483 0.65 7.18 -9.38
CA GLU A 483 1.44 7.86 -10.39
C GLU A 483 1.18 9.38 -10.42
N ALA A 484 -0.03 9.83 -10.11
CA ALA A 484 -0.28 11.26 -9.88
C ALA A 484 0.52 11.77 -8.68
N ILE A 485 0.65 10.98 -7.62
CA ILE A 485 1.48 11.32 -6.46
C ILE A 485 2.96 11.39 -6.85
N ASP A 486 3.44 10.40 -7.61
CA ASP A 486 4.84 10.36 -8.05
C ASP A 486 5.15 11.52 -9.02
N SER A 487 4.23 11.87 -9.91
CA SER A 487 4.32 13.02 -10.82
C SER A 487 4.31 14.35 -10.07
N MET A 488 3.50 14.46 -9.02
CA MET A 488 3.47 15.61 -8.12
C MET A 488 4.80 15.75 -7.39
N HIS A 489 5.36 14.68 -6.84
CA HIS A 489 6.67 14.71 -6.16
C HIS A 489 7.84 14.94 -7.13
N ALA A 490 7.67 14.62 -8.41
CA ALA A 490 8.59 15.02 -9.47
C ALA A 490 8.46 16.51 -9.86
N GLY A 491 7.50 17.25 -9.30
CA GLY A 491 7.28 18.67 -9.60
C GLY A 491 6.59 18.94 -10.94
N LYS A 492 5.98 17.91 -11.56
CA LYS A 492 5.28 18.04 -12.86
C LYS A 492 4.08 18.98 -12.78
N PHE A 493 3.47 19.09 -11.59
CA PHE A 493 2.31 19.94 -11.36
C PHE A 493 2.68 21.28 -10.71
N ALA A 494 3.95 21.70 -10.71
CA ALA A 494 4.33 23.01 -10.18
C ALA A 494 3.78 24.12 -11.11
N GLY A 495 2.61 24.66 -10.75
CA GLY A 495 2.00 25.78 -11.47
C GLY A 495 2.74 27.10 -11.22
N GLU A 496 2.56 28.06 -12.12
CA GLU A 496 3.06 29.43 -11.93
C GLU A 496 2.48 30.02 -10.62
N GLY A 497 3.35 30.41 -9.69
CA GLY A 497 2.96 31.05 -8.43
C GLY A 497 2.92 30.14 -7.20
N ARG A 498 3.16 28.83 -7.33
CA ARG A 498 3.34 27.95 -6.17
C ARG A 498 4.81 27.82 -5.75
N PRO A 499 5.10 27.74 -4.44
CA PRO A 499 6.42 27.33 -3.96
C PRO A 499 6.75 25.93 -4.50
N LEU A 500 7.93 25.78 -5.11
CA LEU A 500 8.44 24.50 -5.63
C LEU A 500 8.49 23.39 -4.57
N ASP A 501 8.47 23.74 -3.27
CA ASP A 501 8.52 22.80 -2.15
C ASP A 501 7.13 22.35 -1.65
N TYR A 502 6.04 22.95 -2.15
CA TYR A 502 4.70 22.66 -1.64
C TYR A 502 4.24 21.24 -1.99
N ASP A 503 4.47 20.80 -3.22
CA ASP A 503 4.09 19.47 -3.69
C ASP A 503 4.76 18.36 -2.84
N CYS A 504 5.93 18.65 -2.27
CA CYS A 504 6.68 17.78 -1.36
C CYS A 504 6.09 17.70 0.05
N LYS A 505 5.27 18.68 0.43
CA LYS A 505 4.52 18.68 1.70
C LYS A 505 3.30 17.78 1.60
N ILE A 506 2.78 17.50 0.41
CA ILE A 506 1.68 16.55 0.25
C ILE A 506 2.22 15.13 0.45
N ARG A 507 1.72 14.45 1.48
CA ARG A 507 2.15 13.10 1.86
C ARG A 507 0.97 12.15 1.81
N LYS A 508 1.27 10.87 1.53
CA LYS A 508 0.31 9.78 1.72
C LYS A 508 -0.01 9.66 3.20
N VAL A 509 -1.30 9.51 3.52
CA VAL A 509 -1.74 9.19 4.87
C VAL A 509 -1.21 7.80 5.22
N PRO A 510 -0.59 7.60 6.39
CA PRO A 510 0.11 6.36 6.74
C PRO A 510 -0.81 5.15 6.94
N SER A 511 -2.14 5.27 6.82
CA SER A 511 -2.95 4.09 6.52
C SER A 511 -2.49 3.57 5.16
N GLU A 512 -1.62 2.56 5.15
CA GLU A 512 -1.15 1.85 3.94
C GLU A 512 -2.29 1.12 3.19
N GLU A 513 -3.54 1.38 3.55
CA GLU A 513 -4.72 0.84 2.90
C GLU A 513 -4.92 1.55 1.56
N VAL A 514 -4.70 0.80 0.49
CA VAL A 514 -5.16 1.16 -0.85
C VAL A 514 -6.68 1.28 -0.78
N LEU A 515 -7.21 2.48 -1.00
CA LEU A 515 -8.65 2.74 -0.88
C LEU A 515 -9.45 2.16 -2.05
N LEU A 516 -8.82 2.13 -3.22
CA LEU A 516 -9.40 1.65 -4.46
C LEU A 516 -8.27 1.25 -5.40
N THR A 517 -8.50 0.20 -6.18
CA THR A 517 -7.58 -0.23 -7.23
C THR A 517 -8.34 -0.30 -8.54
N PHE A 518 -7.90 0.45 -9.55
CA PHE A 518 -8.38 0.28 -10.92
C PHE A 518 -7.38 -0.49 -11.75
N ALA A 519 -7.87 -1.43 -12.53
CA ALA A 519 -7.08 -2.10 -13.55
C ALA A 519 -7.00 -1.18 -14.76
N VAL A 520 -5.81 -1.05 -15.36
CA VAL A 520 -5.58 -0.25 -16.56
C VAL A 520 -5.43 -1.20 -17.73
N GLY A 521 -6.16 -0.98 -18.81
CA GLY A 521 -6.02 -1.78 -20.03
C GLY A 521 -6.52 -1.06 -21.26
N PHE A 522 -6.33 -1.71 -22.41
CA PHE A 522 -6.65 -1.10 -23.70
C PHE A 522 -8.01 -1.56 -24.21
N PRO A 523 -8.92 -0.63 -24.57
CA PRO A 523 -10.12 -0.99 -25.31
C PRO A 523 -9.74 -1.58 -26.66
N VAL A 524 -10.34 -2.71 -27.02
CA VAL A 524 -10.02 -3.47 -28.22
C VAL A 524 -11.29 -3.98 -28.89
N ALA A 525 -11.30 -3.97 -30.22
CA ALA A 525 -12.38 -4.53 -31.00
C ALA A 525 -12.52 -6.05 -30.72
N PRO A 526 -13.74 -6.59 -30.61
CA PRO A 526 -13.97 -8.00 -30.27
C PRO A 526 -13.23 -9.03 -31.14
N PRO A 527 -13.00 -8.81 -32.45
CA PRO A 527 -12.21 -9.73 -33.25
C PRO A 527 -10.76 -9.84 -32.75
N LEU A 528 -10.18 -8.74 -32.25
CA LEU A 528 -8.77 -8.57 -31.90
C LEU A 528 -8.43 -8.95 -30.47
N VAL A 529 -9.43 -8.97 -29.59
CA VAL A 529 -9.23 -9.20 -28.15
C VAL A 529 -8.33 -10.40 -27.89
N HIS A 530 -8.60 -11.55 -28.50
CA HIS A 530 -7.94 -12.79 -28.10
C HIS A 530 -6.48 -12.86 -28.54
N GLY A 531 -6.19 -12.51 -29.79
CA GLY A 531 -4.82 -12.51 -30.32
C GLY A 531 -3.94 -11.46 -29.65
N LEU A 532 -4.47 -10.24 -29.47
CA LEU A 532 -3.76 -9.18 -28.76
C LEU A 532 -3.63 -9.47 -27.26
N SER A 533 -4.61 -10.14 -26.63
CA SER A 533 -4.49 -10.54 -25.22
C SER A 533 -3.36 -11.53 -25.01
N TRP A 534 -3.21 -12.51 -25.91
CA TRP A 534 -2.11 -13.47 -25.84
C TRP A 534 -0.77 -12.76 -26.04
N ALA A 535 -0.65 -11.93 -27.07
CA ALA A 535 0.58 -11.19 -27.35
C ALA A 535 0.98 -10.28 -26.19
N LEU A 536 0.02 -9.53 -25.65
CA LEU A 536 0.21 -8.64 -24.51
C LEU A 536 0.65 -9.44 -23.28
N THR A 537 -0.06 -10.51 -22.93
CA THR A 537 0.29 -11.36 -21.77
C THR A 537 1.69 -11.95 -21.93
N SER A 538 2.04 -12.38 -23.14
CA SER A 538 3.37 -12.91 -23.41
C SER A 538 4.47 -11.85 -23.29
N ALA A 539 4.20 -10.61 -23.71
CA ALA A 539 5.12 -9.49 -23.50
C ALA A 539 5.23 -9.09 -22.01
N LEU A 540 4.13 -9.21 -21.25
CA LEU A 540 4.12 -9.01 -19.79
C LEU A 540 4.96 -10.08 -19.08
N GLU A 541 4.84 -11.35 -19.47
CA GLU A 541 5.63 -12.48 -18.94
C GLU A 541 7.14 -12.33 -19.17
N GLU A 542 7.55 -11.72 -20.28
CA GLU A 542 8.95 -11.41 -20.57
C GLU A 542 9.53 -10.29 -19.69
N GLY A 543 8.70 -9.64 -18.86
CA GLY A 543 9.14 -8.51 -18.02
C GLY A 543 9.33 -7.21 -18.80
N THR A 544 8.82 -7.12 -20.04
CA THR A 544 8.87 -5.88 -20.84
C THR A 544 8.19 -4.73 -20.10
N ALA A 545 6.99 -4.95 -19.57
CA ALA A 545 6.27 -3.92 -18.83
C ALA A 545 7.02 -3.46 -17.58
N ALA A 546 7.62 -4.38 -16.84
CA ALA A 546 8.44 -4.03 -15.68
C ALA A 546 9.67 -3.20 -16.07
N THR A 547 10.33 -3.54 -17.18
CA THR A 547 11.49 -2.80 -17.70
C THR A 547 11.09 -1.39 -18.14
N ALA A 548 10.00 -1.27 -18.89
CA ALA A 548 9.45 0.00 -19.35
C ALA A 548 8.98 0.88 -18.17
N GLU A 549 8.38 0.28 -17.14
CA GLU A 549 8.00 0.97 -15.91
C GLU A 549 9.24 1.48 -15.16
N ILE A 550 10.29 0.67 -15.01
CA ILE A 550 11.55 1.08 -14.38
C ILE A 550 12.19 2.24 -15.17
N GLN A 551 12.28 2.11 -16.49
CA GLN A 551 12.84 3.14 -17.36
C GLN A 551 12.04 4.44 -17.27
N HIS A 552 10.71 4.34 -17.19
CA HIS A 552 9.87 5.51 -17.01
C HIS A 552 10.10 6.17 -15.64
N ARG A 553 10.06 5.41 -14.54
CA ARG A 553 10.35 5.94 -13.20
C ARG A 553 11.75 6.56 -13.15
N ALA A 554 12.71 5.99 -13.87
CA ALA A 554 14.04 6.57 -14.04
C ALA A 554 14.02 7.87 -14.85
N SER A 555 13.22 7.98 -15.91
CA SER A 555 13.06 9.24 -16.68
C SER A 555 12.42 10.36 -15.86
N LEU A 556 11.44 10.03 -15.02
CA LEU A 556 10.85 10.98 -14.07
C LEU A 556 11.91 11.48 -13.11
N ARG A 557 12.74 10.58 -12.56
CA ARG A 557 13.85 10.95 -11.66
C ARG A 557 15.03 11.66 -12.34
N GLY A 558 15.31 11.33 -13.59
CA GLY A 558 16.48 11.81 -14.33
C GLY A 558 16.29 13.19 -14.95
N SER A 559 15.05 13.50 -15.38
CA SER A 559 14.69 14.85 -15.83
C SER A 559 14.29 15.77 -14.67
N PHE A 560 13.79 15.18 -13.58
CA PHE A 560 13.43 15.89 -12.37
C PHE A 560 14.17 15.22 -11.23
N VAL A 561 15.38 15.72 -10.91
CA VAL A 561 15.92 15.52 -9.55
C VAL A 561 14.79 15.91 -8.64
N SER A 562 14.18 14.94 -7.93
CA SER A 562 12.94 15.22 -7.20
C SER A 562 13.22 16.43 -6.34
N ASN A 563 12.60 17.57 -6.67
CA ASN A 563 12.79 18.80 -5.91
C ASN A 563 12.35 18.60 -4.46
N CYS A 564 11.46 17.61 -4.28
CA CYS A 564 11.32 16.84 -3.06
C CYS A 564 12.59 16.03 -2.87
N GLY A 565 13.68 16.70 -2.53
CA GLY A 565 14.91 16.03 -2.21
C GLY A 565 14.54 14.96 -1.20
N VAL A 566 14.76 13.71 -1.57
CA VAL A 566 15.03 12.69 -0.56
C VAL A 566 16.42 13.08 -0.02
N THR A 567 16.53 14.26 0.58
CA THR A 567 17.25 14.31 1.82
C THR A 567 16.50 13.28 2.65
N GLU A 568 16.99 12.04 2.67
CA GLU A 568 16.85 11.21 3.86
C GLU A 568 17.01 12.22 4.98
N ASP A 569 15.91 12.55 5.66
CA ASP A 569 15.84 13.70 6.55
C ASP A 569 16.93 13.48 7.57
N SER A 570 18.12 14.03 7.29
CA SER A 570 19.41 13.48 7.69
C SER A 570 19.38 13.37 9.18
N GLU A 571 19.13 12.15 9.66
CA GLU A 571 18.62 11.82 11.00
C GLU A 571 18.21 13.08 11.75
N LYS A 572 17.17 13.79 11.26
CA LYS A 572 16.89 15.14 11.76
C LYS A 572 16.81 15.01 13.28
N GLY A 573 17.74 15.68 13.97
CA GLY A 573 17.90 15.54 15.40
C GLY A 573 16.56 15.80 16.10
N LEU A 574 16.48 15.42 17.37
CA LEU A 574 15.32 15.73 18.20
C LEU A 574 14.91 17.20 17.98
N ASP A 575 13.68 17.42 17.52
CA ASP A 575 13.25 18.75 17.09
C ASP A 575 13.31 19.70 18.29
N TRP A 576 13.75 20.94 18.07
CA TRP A 576 13.95 21.90 19.17
C TRP A 576 12.67 22.11 20.03
N PRO A 577 11.44 22.13 19.48
CA PRO A 577 10.23 22.14 20.30
C PRO A 577 10.11 20.98 21.31
N ASP A 578 10.66 19.79 21.03
CA ASP A 578 10.60 18.64 21.93
C ASP A 578 11.56 18.81 23.12
N VAL A 579 12.77 19.35 22.89
CA VAL A 579 13.72 19.65 23.98
C VAL A 579 13.29 20.89 24.76
N LEU A 580 12.66 21.87 24.10
CA LEU A 580 12.23 23.12 24.73
C LEU A 580 11.19 22.87 25.83
N GLY A 581 10.25 21.93 25.62
CA GLY A 581 9.28 21.54 26.66
C GLY A 581 9.96 21.09 27.95
N ALA A 582 10.94 20.18 27.83
CA ALA A 582 11.69 19.70 28.98
C ALA A 582 12.50 20.80 29.69
N LEU A 583 13.03 21.77 28.95
CA LEU A 583 13.75 22.90 29.53
C LEU A 583 12.82 23.90 30.25
N ILE A 584 11.63 24.15 29.70
CA ILE A 584 10.61 24.98 30.35
C ILE A 584 10.18 24.34 31.67
N ASP A 585 9.93 23.03 31.68
CA ASP A 585 9.57 22.29 32.90
C ASP A 585 10.69 22.38 33.95
N ALA A 586 11.95 22.19 33.53
CA ALA A 586 13.09 22.33 34.42
C ALA A 586 13.19 23.75 35.02
N PHE A 587 12.96 24.79 34.21
CA PHE A 587 12.97 26.18 34.68
C PHE A 587 11.84 26.45 35.69
N ILE A 588 10.64 25.92 35.45
CA ILE A 588 9.50 26.04 36.38
C ILE A 588 9.85 25.36 37.71
N ILE A 589 10.40 24.14 37.68
CA ILE A 589 10.80 23.41 38.89
C ILE A 589 11.86 24.18 39.69
N ILE A 590 12.89 24.71 39.01
CA ILE A 590 13.95 25.51 39.66
C ILE A 590 13.37 26.78 40.28
N THR A 591 12.47 27.48 39.55
CA THR A 591 11.85 28.71 40.03
C THR A 591 10.97 28.45 41.24
N LEU A 592 10.15 27.41 41.21
CA LEU A 592 9.35 26.97 42.36
C LEU A 592 10.25 26.60 43.56
N GLY A 593 11.34 25.87 43.31
CA GLY A 593 12.33 25.54 44.34
C GLY A 593 12.97 26.79 44.96
N ALA A 594 13.34 27.77 44.15
CA ALA A 594 13.88 29.06 44.61
C ALA A 594 12.84 29.87 45.40
N CYS A 595 11.59 29.92 44.96
CA CYS A 595 10.50 30.56 45.68
C CYS A 595 10.27 29.91 47.06
N ILE A 596 10.22 28.58 47.12
CA ILE A 596 10.11 27.83 48.38
C ILE A 596 11.30 28.12 49.28
N PHE A 597 12.52 28.12 48.74
CA PHE A 597 13.74 28.45 49.49
C PHE A 597 13.68 29.85 50.09
N VAL A 598 13.27 30.86 49.32
CA VAL A 598 13.11 32.24 49.81
C VAL A 598 12.05 32.31 50.91
N ILE A 599 10.91 31.63 50.75
CA ILE A 599 9.86 31.58 51.78
C ILE A 599 10.40 30.96 53.07
N LEU A 600 11.08 29.81 52.99
CA LEU A 600 11.68 29.14 54.15
C LEU A 600 12.79 30.00 54.80
N PHE A 601 13.60 30.69 53.99
CA PHE A 601 14.65 31.59 54.47
C PHE A 601 14.07 32.78 55.24
N LEU A 602 13.03 33.42 54.70
CA LEU A 602 12.32 34.52 55.36
C LEU A 602 11.65 34.05 56.66
N GLN A 603 11.03 32.87 56.68
CA GLN A 603 10.50 32.27 57.91
C GLN A 603 11.58 32.04 58.97
N GLY A 604 12.76 31.55 58.55
CA GLY A 604 13.92 31.35 59.43
C GLY A 604 14.46 32.65 60.02
N MET A 605 14.48 33.73 59.23
CA MET A 605 14.88 35.06 59.71
C MET A 605 13.88 35.67 60.70
N CYS A 606 12.57 35.50 60.47
CA CYS A 606 11.53 35.97 61.39
C CYS A 606 11.57 35.23 62.74
N CYS A 607 11.98 33.96 62.79
CA CYS A 607 12.06 33.17 64.02
C CYS A 607 13.36 33.38 64.83
N LYS A 608 14.34 34.15 64.33
CA LYS A 608 15.65 34.33 64.98
C LYS A 608 15.77 35.61 65.82
N ARG A 609 14.66 36.15 66.35
CA ARG A 609 14.70 37.21 67.36
C ARG A 609 14.45 36.65 68.76
N VAL A 610 15.35 37.04 69.67
CA VAL A 610 15.35 36.85 71.14
C VAL A 610 16.03 35.58 71.65
N SER A 611 17.35 35.65 71.75
CA SER A 611 18.07 35.24 72.98
C SER A 611 19.43 35.94 72.95
N GLN A 612 19.50 37.08 73.63
CA GLN A 612 20.72 37.83 73.88
C GLN A 612 21.58 37.02 74.87
N PRO A 613 22.80 36.58 74.51
CA PRO A 613 23.64 35.82 75.42
C PRO A 613 24.28 36.76 76.45
N THR A 614 24.16 36.40 77.73
CA THR A 614 24.89 36.97 78.86
C THR A 614 26.40 36.76 78.66
N PRO A 615 27.27 37.77 78.89
CA PRO A 615 28.72 37.63 78.71
C PRO A 615 29.32 36.72 79.79
N GLN A 616 30.08 35.70 79.37
CA GLN A 616 30.83 34.80 80.26
C GLN A 616 32.35 35.00 80.09
N PRO A 617 33.18 34.88 81.15
CA PRO A 617 34.57 35.35 81.17
C PRO A 617 35.56 34.49 80.38
N SER A 618 36.58 35.18 79.89
CA SER A 618 37.77 34.71 79.18
C SER A 618 38.62 33.69 79.97
N PRO A 619 39.00 32.54 79.38
CA PRO A 619 40.14 31.74 79.83
C PRO A 619 41.39 31.94 78.95
N GLN A 620 42.52 31.80 79.65
CA GLN A 620 43.91 32.12 79.38
C GLN A 620 44.60 31.25 78.29
N PRO A 621 45.69 31.73 77.65
CA PRO A 621 46.32 31.06 76.51
C PRO A 621 47.16 29.85 76.97
N THR A 622 46.95 28.69 76.33
CA THR A 622 47.78 27.49 76.53
C THR A 622 48.56 27.19 75.24
N GLN A 623 49.83 26.85 75.42
CA GLN A 623 50.90 26.86 74.42
C GLN A 623 50.75 25.81 73.29
N GLN A 624 51.29 26.21 72.14
CA GLN A 624 51.40 25.51 70.87
C GLN A 624 52.48 24.41 70.88
N PRO A 625 52.15 23.15 70.52
CA PRO A 625 53.16 22.14 70.19
C PRO A 625 53.56 22.17 68.71
N THR A 626 54.86 22.02 68.51
CA THR A 626 55.66 21.97 67.28
C THR A 626 55.19 20.94 66.24
N PRO A 627 55.27 21.23 64.92
CA PRO A 627 54.91 20.30 63.85
C PRO A 627 55.97 19.19 63.64
N GLN A 628 55.50 17.95 63.54
CA GLN A 628 56.27 16.75 63.18
C GLN A 628 56.23 16.55 61.64
N PRO A 629 57.37 16.34 60.95
CA PRO A 629 57.42 16.25 59.49
C PRO A 629 57.41 14.79 58.98
N THR A 630 56.50 14.42 58.07
CA THR A 630 56.62 13.22 57.20
C THR A 630 55.45 13.15 56.19
N PRO A 631 55.54 12.42 55.05
CA PRO A 631 56.59 12.33 54.03
C PRO A 631 56.09 12.75 52.62
N GLN A 632 57.08 12.94 51.75
CA GLN A 632 57.03 13.23 50.32
C GLN A 632 56.30 12.15 49.48
N PRO A 633 55.41 12.52 48.52
CA PRO A 633 54.74 11.56 47.66
C PRO A 633 55.66 11.06 46.53
N THR A 634 55.72 9.73 46.41
CA THR A 634 56.37 8.97 45.32
C THR A 634 55.62 9.19 43.99
N PRO A 635 56.32 9.38 42.85
CA PRO A 635 55.68 9.56 41.55
C PRO A 635 55.04 8.26 41.06
N ARG A 636 53.76 8.36 40.67
CA ARG A 636 52.99 7.25 40.09
C ARG A 636 53.28 7.16 38.59
N HIS A 637 53.66 5.96 38.14
CA HIS A 637 53.97 5.65 36.75
C HIS A 637 52.78 5.87 35.80
N THR A 638 53.08 6.52 34.68
CA THR A 638 52.26 6.63 33.47
C THR A 638 52.06 5.23 32.84
N PRO A 639 50.83 4.77 32.61
CA PRO A 639 50.61 3.61 31.76
C PRO A 639 50.86 3.96 30.29
N ARG A 640 51.63 3.09 29.65
CA ARG A 640 51.99 3.05 28.23
C ARG A 640 50.73 2.81 27.37
N PRO A 641 50.56 3.46 26.22
CA PRO A 641 49.46 3.15 25.29
C PRO A 641 49.66 1.74 24.71
N THR A 642 48.66 0.89 24.88
CA THR A 642 48.55 -0.41 24.21
C THR A 642 48.02 -0.17 22.80
N LEU A 643 48.79 -0.63 21.81
CA LEU A 643 48.42 -0.67 20.40
C LEU A 643 47.18 -1.56 20.19
N GLU A 644 46.20 -0.99 19.51
CA GLU A 644 45.05 -1.68 18.90
C GLU A 644 45.54 -2.58 17.74
N PRO A 645 45.10 -3.85 17.66
CA PRO A 645 45.27 -4.66 16.45
C PRO A 645 44.19 -4.35 15.41
N PRO A 646 44.48 -4.52 14.10
CA PRO A 646 43.55 -4.21 13.02
C PRO A 646 42.40 -5.22 12.94
N PHE A 647 41.20 -4.70 12.66
CA PHE A 647 40.01 -5.47 12.30
C PHE A 647 40.23 -6.31 11.03
N PRO A 648 39.69 -7.54 10.96
CA PRO A 648 39.61 -8.29 9.72
C PRO A 648 38.44 -7.81 8.85
N ILE A 649 38.70 -7.85 7.56
CA ILE A 649 37.76 -7.69 6.45
C ILE A 649 36.88 -8.94 6.38
N GLU A 650 35.57 -8.75 6.26
CA GLU A 650 34.66 -9.58 5.45
C GLU A 650 33.60 -8.69 4.81
#